data_AF-A0A7J6XHF4-F1
#
_entry.id   AF-A0A7J6XHF4-F1
#
_cell.length_a   1.000
_cell.length_b   1.000
_cell.length_c   1.000
_cell.angle_alpha   90.00
_cell.angle_beta   90.00
_cell.angle_gamma   90.00
#
_symmetry.space_group_name_H-M   'P 1'
#
loop_
_entity.id
_entity.type
_entity.pdbx_description
1 polymer ?
#
loop_
_entity_poly.entity_id
_entity_poly.type
_entity_poly.pdbx_seq_one_letter_code
_entity_poly.pdbx_strand_id
1 'polypeptide(L)'
;MFLVVVIFFITTISTPVLAQRLSVGFYAKTCPSVFDTVRSATRSAINREARMGASLIRLFFHDCFVNGCDGGVLLVDTPAVPGEQNAFPNAGSLRGFEVIDNIKKQVDRACGGPVVSCADILAIAARDSVVALGGRSYSIPVGRRDARTSSLAGANRDLPRANENLNVLLGKFSRKGFNAKEMVALSGSHTVGQAQCAVYRNRIHNDANIDPAYAASLRANCPRTSSPATDGNLAPLDRRTPTRFDNNYFHAVINRTTLLSSDQALFNGRGGPTDSYVRGYSNNPTAFSSDFANAMVKMGNLSPLTGTQGEIRRDSPVLAQLSVGFYASTCPSVFDTVRSATRSAINREARMGASLIRLFFHDCFVNGCDGGILLVDTPAVPGEQSTRNNANSARGFEVIDNIKTQVDRACGGPVVSCADILAIAARDSVVELGGPSYSIPVGRRDARAPSRTAASNDLPGFNEDLRLLLSKFSAKGFNAEEMVALSGAHTVGQAQCAVYRERIHNDTNIDPAYAASLRANCPSTSSPATDGNLAPLDPQSPNRFGNNYFQALINRRTVLRSDQAIFDGGPTDDIVRSYSNNPTRFSTDFANAMLKMGNLSPLTGTQGEIRRDSLAFVVTTPRRLQEDERATVRLFQENTPSVVYITNLAVRQDAFTLDVLEVPQGSGSGFVWDKDGHIVTNYHVIRGASELSVTLSDQSTYNAKVVGFDQDKDVALLRIEAPKDKLKPIPVGVSANLLVGQKVYAIGNPFGLDHTLTTGVISGLRREISSAATGRPIQDVIQTDAAINPGNSGGPLLDSSGSLIGINTAIYSPSGASSGVGFSIPVDTVSGIVDQLVKFGKVTRPILGIKFAPDQSVEQLGLSGVLVLDAPADSPAGKAGLQPTKRDPYGRLILGDIITSVNGKKVTTGSDLYRILDQCKVGDKVIVEVLRGDHKEKIPVFLESKPDET
;
A
#
# COMPACT_ATOMS: atom_id res chain seq x y z
N MET A 1 29.01 -68.66 44.54
CA MET A 1 29.88 -68.01 43.54
C MET A 1 29.09 -66.83 42.98
N PHE A 2 29.19 -65.66 43.64
CA PHE A 2 28.37 -64.48 43.34
C PHE A 2 29.21 -63.45 42.59
N LEU A 3 28.69 -63.06 41.43
CA LEU A 3 29.27 -62.13 40.46
C LEU A 3 29.20 -60.70 41.01
N VAL A 4 30.34 -60.03 41.17
CA VAL A 4 30.42 -58.61 41.57
C VAL A 4 30.46 -57.75 40.30
N VAL A 5 29.44 -56.92 40.11
CA VAL A 5 29.37 -55.89 39.05
C VAL A 5 30.04 -54.61 39.58
N VAL A 6 31.10 -54.17 38.92
CA VAL A 6 31.79 -52.89 39.20
C VAL A 6 31.12 -51.78 38.39
N ILE A 7 30.49 -50.82 39.07
CA ILE A 7 29.89 -49.62 38.49
C ILE A 7 30.94 -48.50 38.47
N PHE A 8 31.30 -48.02 37.28
CA PHE A 8 32.10 -46.81 37.08
C PHE A 8 31.24 -45.56 37.30
N PHE A 9 31.54 -44.77 38.35
CA PHE A 9 31.01 -43.42 38.52
C PHE A 9 31.79 -42.44 37.63
N ILE A 10 31.13 -41.88 36.62
CA ILE A 10 31.61 -40.70 35.88
C ILE A 10 31.29 -39.47 36.72
N THR A 11 32.31 -38.86 37.32
CA THR A 11 32.21 -37.55 37.98
C THR A 11 32.23 -36.44 36.92
N THR A 12 31.08 -35.82 36.67
CA THR A 12 30.99 -34.60 35.86
C THR A 12 31.57 -33.43 36.66
N ILE A 13 32.73 -32.93 36.22
CA ILE A 13 33.30 -31.67 36.72
C ILE A 13 32.44 -30.53 36.15
N SER A 14 31.48 -30.04 36.94
CA SER A 14 30.78 -28.79 36.66
C SER A 14 31.75 -27.63 36.90
N THR A 15 32.41 -27.14 35.84
CA THR A 15 33.13 -25.87 35.90
C THR A 15 32.14 -24.75 36.23
N PRO A 16 32.35 -23.94 37.28
CA PRO A 16 31.48 -22.80 37.53
C PRO A 16 31.55 -21.85 36.34
N VAL A 17 30.41 -21.55 35.72
CA VAL A 17 30.30 -20.47 34.74
C VAL A 17 30.65 -19.17 35.46
N LEU A 18 31.85 -18.65 35.22
CA LEU A 18 32.26 -17.34 35.74
C LEU A 18 31.27 -16.29 35.22
N ALA A 19 30.53 -15.64 36.13
CA ALA A 19 29.75 -14.47 35.81
C ALA A 19 30.66 -13.43 35.16
N GLN A 20 30.47 -13.17 33.87
CA GLN A 20 31.37 -12.31 33.11
C GLN A 20 31.18 -10.86 33.59
N ARG A 21 32.21 -10.31 34.25
CA ARG A 21 32.22 -8.94 34.74
C ARG A 21 32.45 -7.96 33.60
N LEU A 22 31.86 -6.76 33.69
CA LEU A 22 32.13 -5.68 32.74
C LEU A 22 33.63 -5.36 32.71
N SER A 23 34.16 -5.07 31.53
CA SER A 23 35.57 -4.73 31.33
C SER A 23 35.72 -3.75 30.18
N VAL A 24 36.72 -2.87 30.27
CA VAL A 24 37.05 -1.92 29.17
C VAL A 24 37.47 -2.68 27.91
N GLY A 25 38.11 -3.85 28.06
CA GLY A 25 38.58 -4.68 26.96
C GLY A 25 37.59 -5.76 26.49
N PHE A 26 36.33 -5.74 26.94
CA PHE A 26 35.37 -6.84 26.72
C PHE A 26 35.19 -7.18 25.22
N TYR A 27 35.10 -6.17 24.35
CA TYR A 27 34.93 -6.35 22.89
C TYR A 27 36.24 -6.40 22.10
N ALA A 28 37.41 -6.35 22.75
CA ALA A 28 38.69 -6.21 22.04
C ALA A 28 38.99 -7.32 21.03
N LYS A 29 38.40 -8.51 21.19
CA LYS A 29 38.51 -9.63 20.24
C LYS A 29 37.30 -9.79 19.32
N THR A 30 36.10 -9.53 19.83
CA THR A 30 34.83 -9.84 19.14
C THR A 30 34.29 -8.68 18.32
N CYS A 31 34.59 -7.44 18.70
CA CYS A 31 34.36 -6.26 17.88
C CYS A 31 35.35 -5.14 18.21
N PRO A 32 36.58 -5.20 17.67
CA PRO A 32 37.63 -4.23 17.96
C PRO A 32 37.27 -2.78 17.57
N SER A 33 36.38 -2.60 16.59
CA SER A 33 35.97 -1.31 16.04
C SER A 33 34.83 -0.61 16.79
N VAL A 34 34.26 -1.23 17.84
CA VAL A 34 33.04 -0.73 18.51
C VAL A 34 33.20 0.71 19.01
N PHE A 35 34.26 1.01 19.74
CA PHE A 35 34.46 2.34 20.33
C PHE A 35 34.67 3.43 19.28
N ASP A 36 35.33 3.11 18.17
CA ASP A 36 35.56 4.08 17.09
C ASP A 36 34.28 4.32 16.28
N THR A 37 33.51 3.26 16.03
CA THR A 37 32.23 3.32 15.32
C THR A 37 31.21 4.14 16.10
N VAL A 38 31.02 3.84 17.39
CA VAL A 38 30.11 4.59 18.26
C VAL A 38 30.54 6.05 18.37
N ARG A 39 31.83 6.32 18.56
CA ARG A 39 32.36 7.69 18.66
C ARG A 39 32.10 8.51 17.39
N SER A 40 32.35 7.93 16.23
CA SER A 40 32.14 8.57 14.93
C SER A 40 30.67 8.95 14.72
N ALA A 41 29.77 7.97 14.92
CA ALA A 41 28.34 8.17 14.75
C ALA A 41 27.76 9.15 15.78
N THR A 42 28.20 9.07 17.05
CA THR A 42 27.80 10.02 18.10
C THR A 42 28.23 11.45 17.76
N ARG A 43 29.48 11.65 17.31
CA ARG A 43 29.96 12.97 16.87
C ARG A 43 29.18 13.50 15.68
N SER A 44 28.85 12.63 14.71
CA SER A 44 28.03 13.00 13.57
C SER A 44 26.64 13.52 14.02
N ALA A 45 26.00 12.84 14.97
CA ALA A 45 24.72 13.28 15.53
C ALA A 45 24.83 14.63 16.25
N ILE A 46 25.87 14.82 17.07
CA ILE A 46 26.12 16.08 17.81
C ILE A 46 26.45 17.24 16.86
N ASN A 47 27.20 17.00 15.79
CA ASN A 47 27.51 18.03 14.80
C ASN A 47 26.28 18.51 14.03
N ARG A 48 25.26 17.66 13.89
CA ARG A 48 23.96 18.03 13.30
C ARG A 48 23.11 18.85 14.27
N GLU A 49 23.10 18.45 15.55
CA GLU A 49 22.42 19.20 16.61
C GLU A 49 23.19 19.02 17.93
N ALA A 50 23.85 20.08 18.41
CA ALA A 50 24.73 19.99 19.58
C ALA A 50 23.99 19.52 20.85
N ARG A 51 22.69 19.83 20.98
CA ARG A 51 21.83 19.38 22.09
C ARG A 51 21.65 17.86 22.14
N MET A 52 21.93 17.15 21.06
CA MET A 52 21.87 15.69 21.04
C MET A 52 22.85 15.07 22.04
N GLY A 53 24.02 15.67 22.25
CA GLY A 53 24.99 15.17 23.24
C GLY A 53 24.43 15.21 24.66
N ALA A 54 23.77 16.31 25.05
CA ALA A 54 23.06 16.40 26.32
C ALA A 54 21.90 15.38 26.41
N SER A 55 21.22 15.14 25.29
CA SER A 55 20.12 14.17 25.21
C SER A 55 20.60 12.73 25.44
N LEU A 56 21.75 12.35 24.87
CA LEU A 56 22.34 11.02 25.06
C LEU A 56 22.89 10.81 26.49
N ILE A 57 23.49 11.85 27.09
CA ILE A 57 23.90 11.83 28.50
C ILE A 57 22.68 11.61 29.40
N ARG A 58 21.59 12.36 29.15
CA ARG A 58 20.32 12.21 29.87
C ARG A 58 19.73 10.81 29.66
N LEU A 59 19.69 10.31 28.43
CA LEU A 59 19.14 9.00 28.11
C LEU A 59 19.85 7.88 28.88
N PHE A 60 21.18 7.94 29.00
CA PHE A 60 21.94 6.98 29.78
C PHE A 60 21.70 7.10 31.30
N PHE A 61 21.62 8.32 31.85
CA PHE A 61 21.24 8.50 33.25
C PHE A 61 19.85 7.91 33.54
N HIS A 62 18.90 8.18 32.65
CA HIS A 62 17.51 7.75 32.79
C HIS A 62 17.34 6.23 32.63
N ASP A 63 18.20 5.56 31.86
CA ASP A 63 18.30 4.09 31.84
C ASP A 63 18.80 3.57 33.21
N CYS A 64 19.99 4.04 33.61
CA CYS A 64 20.70 3.53 34.78
C CYS A 64 19.96 3.67 36.11
N PHE A 65 19.20 4.76 36.30
CA PHE A 65 18.57 5.06 37.59
C PHE A 65 17.25 4.32 37.83
N VAL A 66 16.76 3.52 36.87
CA VAL A 66 15.52 2.72 37.03
C VAL A 66 15.85 1.30 37.51
N ASN A 67 16.01 0.35 36.60
CA ASN A 67 16.31 -1.05 36.94
C ASN A 67 17.81 -1.40 36.84
N GLY A 68 18.61 -0.49 36.27
CA GLY A 68 20.04 -0.69 36.01
C GLY A 68 20.37 -0.17 34.62
N CYS A 69 21.66 -0.08 34.28
CA CYS A 69 22.07 0.40 32.96
C CYS A 69 21.90 -0.70 31.89
N ASP A 70 20.70 -1.21 31.71
CA ASP A 70 20.43 -2.40 30.92
C ASP A 70 19.71 -2.12 29.58
N GLY A 71 19.55 -0.85 29.20
CA GLY A 71 18.87 -0.47 27.97
C GLY A 71 17.36 -0.73 27.99
N GLY A 72 16.76 -0.86 29.19
CA GLY A 72 15.32 -0.96 29.40
C GLY A 72 14.58 0.29 28.92
N VAL A 73 15.18 1.47 29.03
CA VAL A 73 14.59 2.73 28.53
C VAL A 73 14.42 2.73 27.00
N LEU A 74 15.21 1.91 26.30
CA LEU A 74 15.20 1.79 24.84
C LEU A 74 14.09 0.84 24.34
N LEU A 75 13.36 0.17 25.24
CA LEU A 75 12.18 -0.63 24.88
C LEU A 75 11.01 0.27 24.57
N VAL A 76 10.36 0.05 23.42
CA VAL A 76 9.15 0.75 23.01
C VAL A 76 8.00 0.50 23.99
N ASP A 77 7.43 1.60 24.46
CA ASP A 77 6.17 1.60 25.17
C ASP A 77 5.02 1.26 24.22
N THR A 78 4.05 0.49 24.70
CA THR A 78 2.77 0.29 23.99
C THR A 78 1.62 0.70 24.91
N PRO A 79 0.44 1.05 24.37
CA PRO A 79 -0.74 1.28 25.23
C PRO A 79 -1.08 0.09 26.14
N ALA A 80 -0.75 -1.13 25.71
CA ALA A 80 -0.93 -2.35 26.49
C ALA A 80 0.18 -2.60 27.52
N VAL A 81 1.38 -2.07 27.28
CA VAL A 81 2.56 -2.20 28.15
C VAL A 81 3.26 -0.84 28.24
N PRO A 82 2.75 0.07 29.10
CA PRO A 82 3.42 1.34 29.37
C PRO A 82 4.79 1.08 30.00
N GLY A 83 5.83 1.71 29.45
CA GLY A 83 7.21 1.51 29.84
C GLY A 83 7.85 2.78 30.37
N GLU A 84 9.17 2.85 30.29
CA GLU A 84 9.92 3.97 30.84
C GLU A 84 9.75 5.24 30.01
N GLN A 85 9.43 5.16 28.72
CA GLN A 85 9.38 6.33 27.84
C GLN A 85 8.19 7.24 28.16
N ASN A 86 7.06 6.68 28.59
CA ASN A 86 5.87 7.42 29.02
C ASN A 86 5.82 7.70 30.52
N ALA A 87 6.89 7.43 31.27
CA ALA A 87 6.99 7.87 32.66
C ALA A 87 6.96 9.40 32.75
N PHE A 88 6.41 9.95 33.82
CA PHE A 88 6.29 11.40 34.02
C PHE A 88 7.61 12.18 33.78
N PRO A 89 8.79 11.70 34.22
CA PRO A 89 10.06 12.38 33.95
C PRO A 89 10.56 12.30 32.50
N ASN A 90 9.90 11.49 31.66
CA ASN A 90 10.35 11.07 30.33
C ASN A 90 9.38 11.46 29.21
N ALA A 91 8.08 11.40 29.49
CA ALA A 91 7.00 11.60 28.55
C ALA A 91 7.16 12.93 27.79
N GLY A 92 7.15 12.85 26.45
CA GLY A 92 7.27 14.01 25.57
C GLY A 92 8.61 14.77 25.65
N SER A 93 9.64 14.20 26.29
CA SER A 93 10.91 14.90 26.51
C SER A 93 12.17 14.06 26.31
N LEU A 94 12.16 12.74 26.51
CA LEU A 94 13.31 11.89 26.15
C LEU A 94 13.48 11.81 24.63
N ARG A 95 14.73 11.77 24.15
CA ARG A 95 15.07 11.71 22.73
C ARG A 95 16.47 11.12 22.53
N GLY A 96 16.84 10.81 21.27
CA GLY A 96 18.12 10.19 20.92
C GLY A 96 18.02 8.68 20.73
N PHE A 97 16.82 8.11 20.80
CA PHE A 97 16.53 6.70 20.51
C PHE A 97 16.94 6.34 19.08
N GLU A 98 16.63 7.23 18.13
CA GLU A 98 16.98 7.11 16.72
C GLU A 98 18.50 7.14 16.48
N VAL A 99 19.22 7.87 17.33
CA VAL A 99 20.69 7.95 17.27
C VAL A 99 21.28 6.64 17.78
N ILE A 100 20.78 6.08 18.89
CA ILE A 100 21.22 4.78 19.40
C ILE A 100 20.93 3.66 18.40
N ASP A 101 19.74 3.63 17.80
CA ASP A 101 19.39 2.66 16.76
C ASP A 101 20.31 2.77 15.53
N ASN A 102 20.60 4.00 15.08
CA ASN A 102 21.53 4.21 13.97
C ASN A 102 22.94 3.73 14.32
N ILE A 103 23.43 4.03 15.53
CA ILE A 103 24.72 3.55 16.01
C ILE A 103 24.72 2.02 16.06
N LYS A 104 23.67 1.38 16.57
CA LYS A 104 23.53 -0.08 16.63
C LYS A 104 23.71 -0.73 15.26
N LYS A 105 23.05 -0.19 14.24
CA LYS A 105 23.17 -0.69 12.86
C LYS A 105 24.59 -0.53 12.32
N GLN A 106 25.26 0.58 12.61
CA GLN A 106 26.65 0.78 12.19
C GLN A 106 27.61 -0.18 12.91
N VAL A 107 27.42 -0.37 14.23
CA VAL A 107 28.20 -1.29 15.04
C VAL A 107 28.01 -2.72 14.55
N ASP A 108 26.78 -3.18 14.35
CA ASP A 108 26.53 -4.55 13.88
C ASP A 108 27.17 -4.82 12.52
N ARG A 109 27.12 -3.85 11.60
CA ARG A 109 27.82 -3.94 10.31
C ARG A 109 29.33 -4.02 10.50
N ALA A 110 29.89 -3.18 11.36
CA ALA A 110 31.32 -3.14 11.63
C ALA A 110 31.83 -4.39 12.39
N CYS A 111 30.96 -5.04 13.17
CA CYS A 111 31.27 -6.23 13.95
C CYS A 111 30.91 -7.55 13.24
N GLY A 112 30.31 -7.50 12.03
CA GLY A 112 29.86 -8.71 11.31
C GLY A 112 28.62 -9.38 11.89
N GLY A 113 27.84 -8.69 12.73
CA GLY A 113 26.62 -9.18 13.36
C GLY A 113 26.30 -8.54 14.72
N PRO A 114 25.18 -8.95 15.35
CA PRO A 114 24.73 -8.42 16.64
C PRO A 114 25.59 -8.95 17.80
N VAL A 115 26.72 -8.28 18.05
CA VAL A 115 27.69 -8.66 19.10
C VAL A 115 27.62 -7.72 20.31
N VAL A 116 27.26 -6.46 20.09
CA VAL A 116 27.28 -5.39 21.09
C VAL A 116 25.84 -5.04 21.49
N SER A 117 25.57 -4.90 22.79
CA SER A 117 24.23 -4.54 23.29
C SER A 117 23.91 -3.07 23.05
N CYS A 118 22.63 -2.74 22.99
CA CYS A 118 22.19 -1.35 22.91
C CYS A 118 22.51 -0.59 24.21
N ALA A 119 22.46 -1.28 25.35
CA ALA A 119 22.92 -0.77 26.65
C ALA A 119 24.39 -0.32 26.61
N ASP A 120 25.30 -1.12 26.04
CA ASP A 120 26.70 -0.72 25.90
C ASP A 120 26.89 0.41 24.89
N ILE A 121 26.16 0.39 23.78
CA ILE A 121 26.18 1.50 22.81
C ILE A 121 25.75 2.81 23.47
N LEU A 122 24.67 2.80 24.26
CA LEU A 122 24.20 3.97 25.00
C LEU A 122 25.25 4.47 26.00
N ALA A 123 25.89 3.56 26.75
CA ALA A 123 26.95 3.92 27.69
C ALA A 123 28.17 4.56 27.00
N ILE A 124 28.60 4.01 25.86
CA ILE A 124 29.71 4.56 25.07
C ILE A 124 29.31 5.92 24.46
N ALA A 125 28.10 6.02 23.89
CA ALA A 125 27.59 7.24 23.28
C ALA A 125 27.44 8.39 24.29
N ALA A 126 26.99 8.11 25.52
CA ALA A 126 26.96 9.11 26.59
C ALA A 126 28.37 9.61 26.96
N ARG A 127 29.35 8.71 27.07
CA ARG A 127 30.76 9.08 27.30
C ARG A 127 31.29 9.94 26.16
N ASP A 128 31.07 9.52 24.91
CA ASP A 128 31.54 10.26 23.74
C ASP A 128 30.84 11.61 23.58
N SER A 129 29.60 11.73 24.06
CA SER A 129 28.88 13.00 24.12
C SER A 129 29.51 14.00 25.09
N VAL A 130 29.93 13.55 26.29
CA VAL A 130 30.67 14.41 27.24
C VAL A 130 31.94 14.94 26.59
N VAL A 131 32.71 14.07 25.93
CA VAL A 131 33.96 14.44 25.25
C VAL A 131 33.72 15.39 24.08
N ALA A 132 32.72 15.11 23.24
CA ALA A 132 32.39 15.93 22.08
C ALA A 132 31.95 17.34 22.46
N LEU A 133 31.32 17.50 23.64
CA LEU A 133 30.93 18.80 24.18
C LEU A 133 32.06 19.50 24.97
N GLY A 134 33.28 18.95 24.96
CA GLY A 134 34.46 19.57 25.58
C GLY A 134 34.80 19.09 27.00
N GLY A 135 34.11 18.05 27.49
CA GLY A 135 34.36 17.44 28.79
C GLY A 135 35.54 16.45 28.80
N ARG A 136 35.87 15.95 30.00
CA ARG A 136 36.97 15.00 30.21
C ARG A 136 36.61 13.62 29.65
N SER A 137 37.55 12.99 28.94
CA SER A 137 37.43 11.58 28.53
C SER A 137 37.65 10.63 29.70
N TYR A 138 36.92 9.52 29.70
CA TYR A 138 37.04 8.44 30.67
C TYR A 138 36.74 7.09 30.03
N SER A 139 37.24 6.02 30.66
CA SER A 139 37.01 4.64 30.23
C SER A 139 35.71 4.12 30.83
N ILE A 140 34.81 3.63 29.99
CA ILE A 140 33.55 3.01 30.42
C ILE A 140 33.66 1.48 30.28
N PRO A 141 33.50 0.70 31.36
CA PRO A 141 33.41 -0.76 31.24
C PRO A 141 32.18 -1.15 30.40
N VAL A 142 32.34 -2.17 29.56
CA VAL A 142 31.30 -2.71 28.66
C VAL A 142 31.18 -4.23 28.80
N GLY A 143 30.19 -4.83 28.17
CA GLY A 143 29.79 -6.24 28.32
C GLY A 143 28.38 -6.42 28.90
N ARG A 144 27.55 -5.38 28.85
CA ARG A 144 26.16 -5.40 29.32
C ARG A 144 25.28 -6.19 28.36
N ARG A 145 24.22 -6.78 28.89
CA ARG A 145 23.12 -7.36 28.13
C ARG A 145 21.92 -6.42 28.18
N ASP A 146 21.19 -6.38 27.08
CA ASP A 146 19.94 -5.65 26.96
C ASP A 146 18.85 -6.30 27.84
N ALA A 147 18.08 -5.49 28.54
CA ALA A 147 16.87 -5.89 29.24
C ALA A 147 15.76 -6.27 28.26
N ARG A 148 14.88 -7.16 28.72
CA ARG A 148 13.68 -7.62 27.99
C ARG A 148 12.40 -6.92 28.43
N THR A 149 12.47 -6.14 29.51
CA THR A 149 11.34 -5.42 30.10
C THR A 149 11.77 -4.04 30.54
N SER A 150 10.82 -3.11 30.59
CA SER A 150 10.99 -1.74 31.12
C SER A 150 10.08 -1.53 32.33
N SER A 151 10.30 -0.46 33.10
CA SER A 151 9.54 -0.18 34.33
C SER A 151 9.03 1.26 34.43
N LEU A 152 7.78 1.49 34.01
CA LEU A 152 7.06 2.76 34.20
C LEU A 152 7.06 3.20 35.68
N ALA A 153 6.72 2.28 36.58
CA ALA A 153 6.64 2.56 38.01
C ALA A 153 8.01 2.87 38.61
N GLY A 154 9.06 2.16 38.18
CA GLY A 154 10.43 2.42 38.58
C GLY A 154 10.89 3.81 38.14
N ALA A 155 10.65 4.17 36.88
CA ALA A 155 10.98 5.49 36.34
C ALA A 155 10.28 6.63 37.10
N ASN A 156 8.98 6.49 37.39
CA ASN A 156 8.23 7.49 38.16
C ASN A 156 8.70 7.66 39.61
N ARG A 157 9.25 6.59 40.19
CA ARG A 157 9.71 6.54 41.58
C ARG A 157 11.15 7.02 41.75
N ASP A 158 12.05 6.56 40.88
CA ASP A 158 13.49 6.63 41.11
C ASP A 158 14.17 7.80 40.38
N LEU A 159 13.61 8.27 39.26
CA LEU A 159 14.19 9.41 38.53
C LEU A 159 13.94 10.73 39.27
N PRO A 160 14.96 11.59 39.44
CA PRO A 160 14.81 12.91 40.05
C PRO A 160 13.84 13.81 39.27
N ARG A 161 13.06 14.64 40.00
CA ARG A 161 12.19 15.65 39.38
C ARG A 161 12.78 17.04 39.53
N ALA A 162 12.48 17.93 38.59
CA ALA A 162 13.00 19.29 38.53
C ALA A 162 12.61 20.18 39.73
N ASN A 163 11.61 19.80 40.51
CA ASN A 163 11.12 20.53 41.67
C ASN A 163 11.39 19.82 43.02
N GLU A 164 12.21 18.77 43.04
CA GLU A 164 12.53 18.06 44.27
C GLU A 164 13.51 18.84 45.17
N ASN A 165 13.29 18.73 46.49
CA ASN A 165 14.19 19.32 47.48
C ASN A 165 15.41 18.43 47.74
N LEU A 166 16.41 18.99 48.41
CA LEU A 166 17.70 18.33 48.65
C LEU A 166 17.59 16.98 49.38
N ASN A 167 16.69 16.85 50.36
CA ASN A 167 16.52 15.61 51.11
C ASN A 167 15.97 14.48 50.23
N VAL A 168 15.03 14.80 49.34
CA VAL A 168 14.49 13.82 48.37
C VAL A 168 15.57 13.38 47.38
N LEU A 169 16.36 14.33 46.87
CA LEU A 169 17.47 14.05 45.97
C LEU A 169 18.52 13.14 46.64
N LEU A 170 19.00 13.50 47.84
CA LEU A 170 19.94 12.69 48.61
C LEU A 170 19.38 11.27 48.90
N GLY A 171 18.08 11.17 49.19
CA GLY A 171 17.41 9.88 49.39
C GLY A 171 17.39 9.02 48.14
N LYS A 172 17.10 9.60 46.96
CA LYS A 172 17.10 8.87 45.68
C LYS A 172 18.49 8.37 45.30
N PHE A 173 19.50 9.24 45.38
CA PHE A 173 20.87 8.90 45.04
C PHE A 173 21.48 7.88 46.01
N SER A 174 21.23 8.01 47.32
CA SER A 174 21.75 7.07 48.32
C SER A 174 21.17 5.65 48.17
N ARG A 175 19.90 5.51 47.75
CA ARG A 175 19.32 4.20 47.39
C ARG A 175 20.01 3.52 46.19
N LYS A 176 20.70 4.30 45.35
CA LYS A 176 21.54 3.80 44.24
C LYS A 176 23.02 3.76 44.64
N GLY A 177 23.35 3.95 45.91
CA GLY A 177 24.72 3.89 46.43
C GLY A 177 25.57 5.13 46.17
N PHE A 178 24.96 6.26 45.81
CA PHE A 178 25.66 7.53 45.58
C PHE A 178 25.66 8.42 46.83
N ASN A 179 26.81 9.00 47.14
CA ASN A 179 26.93 9.99 48.20
C ASN A 179 26.62 11.42 47.70
N ALA A 180 26.57 12.38 48.62
CA ALA A 180 26.24 13.78 48.30
C ALA A 180 27.21 14.42 47.29
N LYS A 181 28.52 14.13 47.39
CA LYS A 181 29.54 14.67 46.48
C LYS A 181 29.33 14.15 45.05
N GLU A 182 29.04 12.87 44.90
CA GLU A 182 28.81 12.23 43.59
C GLU A 182 27.48 12.70 42.97
N MET A 183 26.43 12.89 43.78
CA MET A 183 25.17 13.48 43.33
C MET A 183 25.38 14.91 42.80
N VAL A 184 26.12 15.75 43.53
CA VAL A 184 26.45 17.12 43.10
C VAL A 184 27.29 17.10 41.82
N ALA A 185 28.24 16.16 41.70
CA ALA A 185 29.01 15.98 40.47
C ALA A 185 28.10 15.66 39.29
N LEU A 186 27.25 14.62 39.39
CA LEU A 186 26.33 14.21 38.32
C LEU A 186 25.34 15.32 37.92
N SER A 187 24.87 16.11 38.89
CA SER A 187 24.02 17.29 38.63
C SER A 187 24.71 18.32 37.74
N GLY A 188 26.04 18.37 37.77
CA GLY A 188 26.84 19.20 36.86
C GLY A 188 26.66 18.89 35.37
N SER A 189 26.06 17.75 35.00
CA SER A 189 25.67 17.48 33.60
C SER A 189 24.68 18.51 33.04
N HIS A 190 23.94 19.22 33.89
CA HIS A 190 23.09 20.35 33.51
C HIS A 190 23.86 21.58 33.00
N THR A 191 25.20 21.52 32.93
CA THR A 191 26.01 22.47 32.16
C THR A 191 25.72 22.46 30.65
N VAL A 192 25.06 21.40 30.14
CA VAL A 192 24.64 21.29 28.73
C VAL A 192 23.16 20.94 28.62
N GLY A 193 22.53 21.36 27.53
CA GLY A 193 21.15 21.00 27.20
C GLY A 193 20.13 22.06 27.61
N GLN A 194 18.86 21.68 27.50
CA GLN A 194 17.71 22.58 27.63
C GLN A 194 16.54 21.86 28.30
N ALA A 195 15.67 22.60 28.96
CA ALA A 195 14.42 22.09 29.54
C ALA A 195 13.21 22.80 28.94
N GLN A 196 12.07 22.12 28.93
CA GLN A 196 10.78 22.67 28.50
C GLN A 196 10.16 23.55 29.60
N CYS A 197 9.42 24.58 29.22
CA CYS A 197 8.75 25.52 30.11
C CYS A 197 7.89 24.85 31.17
N ALA A 198 7.17 23.78 30.81
CA ALA A 198 6.39 22.98 31.77
C ALA A 198 7.21 22.54 32.99
N VAL A 199 8.51 22.28 32.80
CA VAL A 199 9.42 21.78 33.82
C VAL A 199 9.91 22.89 34.77
N TYR A 200 10.18 24.09 34.25
CA TYR A 200 10.79 25.18 35.03
C TYR A 200 9.82 26.32 35.38
N ARG A 201 8.59 26.31 34.87
CA ARG A 201 7.56 27.36 35.12
C ARG A 201 7.40 27.66 36.61
N ASN A 202 7.25 26.61 37.42
CA ASN A 202 7.02 26.79 38.85
C ASN A 202 8.14 27.61 39.49
N ARG A 203 9.40 27.34 39.13
CA ARG A 203 10.55 28.04 39.65
C ARG A 203 10.54 29.54 39.33
N ILE A 204 10.39 29.89 38.05
CA ILE A 204 10.50 31.29 37.63
C ILE A 204 9.33 32.16 38.09
N HIS A 205 8.22 31.55 38.50
CA HIS A 205 7.00 32.25 38.93
C HIS A 205 6.74 32.21 40.43
N ASN A 206 7.24 31.21 41.16
CA ASN A 206 6.88 30.97 42.56
C ASN A 206 8.08 30.87 43.52
N ASP A 207 9.28 30.48 43.06
CA ASP A 207 10.43 30.36 43.96
C ASP A 207 10.96 31.75 44.36
N ALA A 208 11.17 31.98 45.64
CA ALA A 208 11.77 33.22 46.15
C ALA A 208 13.31 33.24 46.08
N ASN A 209 13.94 32.11 45.73
CA ASN A 209 15.39 31.93 45.74
C ASN A 209 16.02 31.93 44.33
N ILE A 210 15.32 32.43 43.33
CA ILE A 210 15.84 32.69 41.98
C ILE A 210 16.20 34.18 41.84
N ASP A 211 17.24 34.49 41.09
CA ASP A 211 17.56 35.87 40.71
C ASP A 211 16.36 36.52 39.97
N PRO A 212 15.82 37.66 40.46
CA PRO A 212 14.63 38.27 39.87
C PRO A 212 14.78 38.69 38.41
N ALA A 213 15.96 39.18 38.02
CA ALA A 213 16.21 39.60 36.64
C ALA A 213 16.30 38.40 35.70
N TYR A 214 16.94 37.31 36.13
CA TYR A 214 16.96 36.05 35.41
C TYR A 214 15.57 35.46 35.25
N ALA A 215 14.78 35.39 36.33
CA ALA A 215 13.39 34.93 36.27
C ALA A 215 12.58 35.79 35.28
N ALA A 216 12.68 37.12 35.37
CA ALA A 216 12.01 38.03 34.43
C ALA A 216 12.40 37.76 32.97
N SER A 217 13.67 37.49 32.69
CA SER A 217 14.15 37.20 31.33
C SER A 217 13.54 35.94 30.71
N LEU A 218 13.07 34.99 31.53
CA LEU A 218 12.48 33.73 31.07
C LEU A 218 10.95 33.78 30.95
N ARG A 219 10.29 34.69 31.69
CA ARG A 219 8.81 34.74 31.78
C ARG A 219 8.11 35.04 30.45
N ALA A 220 8.76 35.78 29.55
CA ALA A 220 8.24 36.03 28.21
C ALA A 220 8.14 34.73 27.39
N ASN A 221 9.14 33.85 27.52
CA ASN A 221 9.17 32.54 26.85
C ASN A 221 8.40 31.47 27.63
N CYS A 222 8.02 31.74 28.88
CA CYS A 222 7.35 30.78 29.77
C CYS A 222 6.31 31.47 30.67
N PRO A 223 5.07 31.68 30.17
CA PRO A 223 4.00 32.34 30.92
C PRO A 223 3.59 31.58 32.19
N ARG A 224 2.96 32.32 33.11
CA ARG A 224 2.52 31.80 34.43
C ARG A 224 1.44 30.72 34.30
N THR A 225 0.55 30.89 33.33
CA THR A 225 -0.49 29.92 33.01
C THR A 225 0.08 28.84 32.11
N SER A 226 -0.11 27.57 32.48
CA SER A 226 0.18 26.45 31.57
C SER A 226 -0.70 26.56 30.33
N SER A 227 -0.09 26.29 29.18
CA SER A 227 -0.76 26.26 27.88
C SER A 227 0.05 25.36 26.96
N PRO A 228 -0.58 24.43 26.22
CA PRO A 228 0.11 23.60 25.22
C PRO A 228 0.99 24.39 24.25
N ALA A 229 0.62 25.64 23.92
CA ALA A 229 1.38 26.52 23.03
C ALA A 229 2.74 26.97 23.59
N THR A 230 2.91 26.97 24.91
CA THR A 230 4.12 27.48 25.58
C THR A 230 4.80 26.46 26.48
N ASP A 231 4.10 25.39 26.88
CA ASP A 231 4.61 24.34 27.76
C ASP A 231 5.87 23.66 27.21
N GLY A 232 5.96 23.54 25.87
CA GLY A 232 7.12 22.98 25.18
C GLY A 232 8.30 23.94 24.97
N ASN A 233 8.16 25.24 25.27
CA ASN A 233 9.20 26.23 24.99
C ASN A 233 10.49 25.90 25.71
N LEU A 234 11.60 25.89 24.97
CA LEU A 234 12.89 25.49 25.50
C LEU A 234 13.64 26.68 26.12
N ALA A 235 14.29 26.44 27.24
CA ALA A 235 15.29 27.33 27.81
C ALA A 235 16.55 26.54 28.17
N PRO A 236 17.76 27.11 27.99
CA PRO A 236 19.00 26.43 28.32
C PRO A 236 19.16 26.20 29.82
N LEU A 237 19.65 25.02 30.19
CA LEU A 237 20.00 24.70 31.59
C LEU A 237 21.19 25.55 32.05
N ASP A 238 22.15 25.78 31.15
CA ASP A 238 23.21 26.76 31.27
C ASP A 238 23.05 27.86 30.22
N ARG A 239 22.73 29.08 30.66
CA ARG A 239 22.52 30.22 29.76
C ARG A 239 23.79 30.71 29.05
N ARG A 240 24.99 30.51 29.62
CA ARG A 240 26.22 31.06 29.05
C ARG A 240 26.86 30.10 28.07
N THR A 241 26.85 28.81 28.37
CA THR A 241 27.56 27.77 27.61
C THR A 241 26.68 26.54 27.36
N PRO A 242 25.47 26.70 26.76
CA PRO A 242 24.45 25.63 26.68
C PRO A 242 24.87 24.35 25.92
N THR A 243 25.95 24.43 25.15
CA THR A 243 26.49 23.34 24.33
C THR A 243 27.94 23.01 24.66
N ARG A 244 28.45 23.46 25.81
CA ARG A 244 29.81 23.15 26.25
C ARG A 244 29.80 22.55 27.65
N PHE A 245 30.46 21.41 27.79
CA PHE A 245 30.58 20.71 29.06
C PHE A 245 31.67 21.35 29.92
N ASP A 246 31.30 22.26 30.81
CA ASP A 246 32.21 22.97 31.70
C ASP A 246 31.61 23.15 33.11
N ASN A 247 32.18 24.03 33.93
CA ASN A 247 31.74 24.25 35.31
C ASN A 247 30.83 25.47 35.48
N ASN A 248 30.35 26.09 34.39
CA ASN A 248 29.54 27.30 34.47
C ASN A 248 28.18 27.07 35.15
N TYR A 249 27.66 25.84 35.07
CA TYR A 249 26.54 25.38 35.89
C TYR A 249 26.70 25.74 37.39
N PHE A 250 27.87 25.48 38.00
CA PHE A 250 28.06 25.75 39.43
C PHE A 250 28.14 27.24 39.74
N HIS A 251 28.66 28.06 38.81
CA HIS A 251 28.56 29.52 38.94
C HIS A 251 27.10 29.97 38.92
N ALA A 252 26.27 29.39 38.06
CA ALA A 252 24.83 29.68 38.02
C ALA A 252 24.10 29.26 39.31
N VAL A 253 24.45 28.11 39.90
CA VAL A 253 23.90 27.64 41.18
C VAL A 253 24.19 28.64 42.31
N ILE A 254 25.42 29.14 42.39
CA ILE A 254 25.84 30.13 43.40
C ILE A 254 25.12 31.47 43.19
N ASN A 255 25.01 31.91 41.93
CA ASN A 255 24.41 33.19 41.56
C ASN A 255 22.88 33.16 41.49
N ARG A 256 22.25 32.04 41.83
CA ARG A 256 20.79 31.84 41.78
C ARG A 256 20.18 32.00 40.38
N THR A 257 20.95 31.70 39.34
CA THR A 257 20.54 31.79 37.93
C THR A 257 20.38 30.42 37.28
N THR A 258 20.03 29.38 38.05
CA THR A 258 19.71 28.03 37.53
C THR A 258 18.25 27.91 37.14
N LEU A 259 17.99 27.08 36.13
CA LEU A 259 16.65 26.91 35.56
C LEU A 259 15.72 26.04 36.41
N LEU A 260 16.23 25.04 37.13
CA LEU A 260 15.41 24.06 37.88
C LEU A 260 15.50 24.28 39.40
N SER A 261 14.41 24.01 40.13
CA SER A 261 14.41 24.19 41.59
C SER A 261 15.29 23.15 42.28
N SER A 262 15.36 21.95 41.72
CA SER A 262 16.26 20.87 42.17
C SER A 262 17.74 21.25 42.08
N ASP A 263 18.12 22.05 41.07
CA ASP A 263 19.50 22.56 40.97
C ASP A 263 19.80 23.56 42.07
N GLN A 264 18.86 24.49 42.33
CA GLN A 264 19.05 25.47 43.38
C GLN A 264 19.05 24.85 44.78
N ALA A 265 18.39 23.71 44.97
CA ALA A 265 18.40 22.98 46.23
C ALA A 265 19.81 22.52 46.64
N LEU A 266 20.76 22.44 45.70
CA LEU A 266 22.15 22.05 45.97
C LEU A 266 22.94 23.13 46.70
N PHE A 267 22.50 24.39 46.70
CA PHE A 267 23.22 25.50 47.33
C PHE A 267 22.27 26.51 47.97
N ASN A 268 22.37 26.66 49.29
CA ASN A 268 21.64 27.67 50.04
C ASN A 268 22.53 28.78 50.62
N GLY A 269 23.86 28.59 50.57
CA GLY A 269 24.86 29.56 51.03
C GLY A 269 24.99 29.66 52.54
N ARG A 270 24.35 28.76 53.30
CA ARG A 270 24.32 28.74 54.77
C ARG A 270 25.15 27.60 55.37
N GLY A 271 26.05 27.02 54.59
CA GLY A 271 26.88 25.89 55.05
C GLY A 271 26.14 24.56 55.01
N GLY A 272 25.18 24.42 54.10
CA GLY A 272 24.45 23.17 53.89
C GLY A 272 25.37 22.01 53.45
N PRO A 273 24.89 20.76 53.51
CA PRO A 273 25.70 19.56 53.28
C PRO A 273 26.30 19.45 51.86
N THR A 274 25.81 20.24 50.91
CA THR A 274 26.28 20.28 49.52
C THR A 274 27.00 21.57 49.14
N ASP A 275 26.97 22.61 50.00
CA ASP A 275 27.50 23.94 49.68
C ASP A 275 29.00 23.94 49.36
N SER A 276 29.77 23.13 50.11
CA SER A 276 31.23 23.01 49.93
C SER A 276 31.59 22.37 48.58
N TYR A 277 30.82 21.40 48.12
CA TYR A 277 31.04 20.75 46.82
C TYR A 277 30.72 21.68 45.66
N VAL A 278 29.62 22.42 45.72
CA VAL A 278 29.24 23.42 44.70
C VAL A 278 30.34 24.50 44.58
N ARG A 279 30.81 25.06 45.71
CA ARG A 279 31.93 26.03 45.71
C ARG A 279 33.22 25.41 45.18
N GLY A 280 33.52 24.18 45.57
CA GLY A 280 34.70 23.45 45.09
C GLY A 280 34.71 23.31 43.57
N TYR A 281 33.61 22.85 42.97
CA TYR A 281 33.49 22.66 41.53
C TYR A 281 33.41 23.97 40.74
N SER A 282 32.80 25.02 41.33
CA SER A 282 32.82 26.36 40.75
C SER A 282 34.22 26.94 40.64
N ASN A 283 35.10 26.69 41.62
CA ASN A 283 36.48 27.21 41.60
C ASN A 283 37.49 26.28 40.92
N ASN A 284 37.16 25.00 40.76
CA ASN A 284 38.08 23.99 40.25
C ASN A 284 37.41 23.11 39.17
N PRO A 285 37.47 23.51 37.89
CA PRO A 285 36.87 22.75 36.79
C PRO A 285 37.52 21.36 36.61
N THR A 286 38.80 21.20 36.98
CA THR A 286 39.49 19.90 36.91
C THR A 286 38.93 18.93 37.96
N ALA A 287 38.68 19.39 39.18
CA ALA A 287 38.05 18.57 40.22
C ALA A 287 36.64 18.14 39.79
N PHE A 288 35.83 19.06 39.27
CA PHE A 288 34.51 18.74 38.73
C PHE A 288 34.57 17.67 37.64
N SER A 289 35.35 17.89 36.58
CA SER A 289 35.41 16.97 35.45
C SER A 289 35.94 15.58 35.84
N SER A 290 36.83 15.50 36.83
CA SER A 290 37.34 14.23 37.37
C SER A 290 36.29 13.49 38.20
N ASP A 291 35.63 14.18 39.13
CA ASP A 291 34.61 13.58 39.99
C ASP A 291 33.35 13.19 39.18
N PHE A 292 32.99 13.99 38.17
CA PHE A 292 31.91 13.66 37.22
C PHE A 292 32.23 12.39 36.44
N ALA A 293 33.43 12.27 35.87
CA ALA A 293 33.87 11.08 35.15
C ALA A 293 33.80 9.82 36.05
N ASN A 294 34.29 9.91 37.28
CA ASN A 294 34.23 8.81 38.25
C ASN A 294 32.77 8.43 38.58
N ALA A 295 31.90 9.42 38.77
CA ALA A 295 30.49 9.20 39.06
C ALA A 295 29.74 8.59 37.85
N MET A 296 30.07 8.99 36.62
CA MET A 296 29.52 8.38 35.39
C MET A 296 29.95 6.93 35.22
N VAL A 297 31.20 6.59 35.54
CA VAL A 297 31.67 5.20 35.54
C VAL A 297 30.95 4.38 36.61
N LYS A 298 30.80 4.93 37.82
CA LYS A 298 30.03 4.28 38.89
C LYS A 298 28.57 4.07 38.48
N MET A 299 27.94 5.09 37.88
CA MET A 299 26.57 5.03 37.38
C MET A 299 26.42 3.95 36.33
N GLY A 300 27.32 3.89 35.36
CA GLY A 300 27.31 2.86 34.31
C GLY A 300 27.42 1.42 34.84
N ASN A 301 27.84 1.22 36.08
CA ASN A 301 27.94 -0.09 36.72
C ASN A 301 26.76 -0.38 37.67
N LEU A 302 25.69 0.40 37.64
CA LEU A 302 24.47 0.13 38.38
C LEU A 302 23.76 -1.11 37.82
N SER A 303 23.75 -2.18 38.60
CA SER A 303 23.00 -3.43 38.36
C SER A 303 22.99 -3.91 36.90
N PRO A 304 24.16 -4.01 36.21
CA PRO A 304 24.18 -4.39 34.81
C PRO A 304 23.74 -5.85 34.65
N LEU A 305 22.91 -6.13 33.65
CA LEU A 305 22.67 -7.50 33.21
C LEU A 305 23.91 -8.02 32.48
N THR A 306 24.42 -9.20 32.85
CA THR A 306 25.56 -9.82 32.16
C THR A 306 25.30 -11.31 31.89
N GLY A 307 26.16 -11.94 31.08
CA GLY A 307 26.05 -13.36 30.76
C GLY A 307 24.71 -13.70 30.10
N THR A 308 23.88 -14.49 30.80
CA THR A 308 22.55 -14.97 30.36
C THR A 308 21.38 -14.16 30.95
N GLN A 309 21.64 -13.12 31.76
CA GLN A 309 20.61 -12.34 32.46
C GLN A 309 19.80 -11.40 31.54
N GLY A 310 20.25 -11.21 30.30
CA GLY A 310 19.57 -10.42 29.28
C GLY A 310 19.90 -10.96 27.90
N GLU A 311 19.82 -10.10 26.88
CA GLU A 311 20.09 -10.48 25.50
C GLU A 311 20.99 -9.50 24.74
N ILE A 312 21.36 -9.84 23.52
CA ILE A 312 21.90 -8.87 22.55
C ILE A 312 20.83 -8.71 21.48
N ARG A 313 20.18 -7.54 21.47
CA ARG A 313 19.13 -7.27 20.49
C ARG A 313 19.76 -7.02 19.12
N ARG A 314 19.11 -7.46 18.04
CA ARG A 314 19.55 -7.17 16.66
C ARG A 314 19.33 -5.70 16.34
N ASP A 315 18.13 -5.22 16.68
CA ASP A 315 17.78 -3.81 16.64
C ASP A 315 17.70 -3.30 18.09
N SER A 316 18.03 -2.04 18.35
CA SER A 316 17.42 -1.38 19.51
C SER A 316 15.93 -1.44 19.23
N PRO A 317 15.06 -1.99 20.10
CA PRO A 317 13.65 -2.15 19.83
C PRO A 317 12.96 -0.79 19.93
N VAL A 318 13.32 0.08 18.99
CA VAL A 318 12.63 1.26 18.45
C VAL A 318 11.77 0.79 17.27
N LEU A 319 11.22 -0.44 17.36
CA LEU A 319 10.26 -0.94 16.38
C LEU A 319 8.88 -0.36 16.68
N ALA A 320 8.76 0.97 16.55
CA ALA A 320 7.51 1.72 16.39
C ALA A 320 7.74 3.24 16.21
N GLN A 321 8.84 3.69 15.59
CA GLN A 321 8.93 5.12 15.24
C GLN A 321 9.58 5.38 13.89
N LEU A 322 9.08 6.43 13.25
CA LEU A 322 9.55 6.92 11.97
C LEU A 322 11.03 7.29 12.05
N SER A 323 11.80 6.95 11.03
CA SER A 323 13.22 7.28 10.93
C SER A 323 13.56 7.69 9.50
N VAL A 324 14.46 8.67 9.36
CA VAL A 324 14.95 9.14 8.04
C VAL A 324 15.62 8.00 7.27
N GLY A 325 16.19 7.01 7.96
CA GLY A 325 16.87 5.86 7.36
C GLY A 325 16.04 4.57 7.32
N PHE A 326 14.73 4.61 7.58
CA PHE A 326 13.92 3.40 7.77
C PHE A 326 14.02 2.41 6.59
N TYR A 327 13.94 2.91 5.36
CA TYR A 327 14.01 2.09 4.14
C TYR A 327 15.42 1.86 3.59
N ALA A 328 16.46 2.36 4.25
CA ALA A 328 17.82 2.37 3.70
C ALA A 328 18.39 0.98 3.35
N SER A 329 17.88 -0.10 3.96
CA SER A 329 18.26 -1.49 3.63
C SER A 329 17.19 -2.28 2.88
N THR A 330 15.91 -1.91 3.01
CA THR A 330 14.78 -2.66 2.46
C THR A 330 14.27 -2.09 1.13
N CYS A 331 14.39 -0.78 0.93
CA CYS A 331 14.22 -0.14 -0.37
C CYS A 331 15.09 1.12 -0.49
N PRO A 332 16.39 0.98 -0.79
CA PRO A 332 17.33 2.10 -0.86
C PRO A 332 16.95 3.16 -1.91
N SER A 333 16.23 2.78 -2.95
CA SER A 333 15.82 3.64 -4.07
C SER A 333 14.53 4.43 -3.83
N VAL A 334 13.85 4.26 -2.68
CA VAL A 334 12.51 4.83 -2.44
C VAL A 334 12.48 6.35 -2.64
N PHE A 335 13.40 7.09 -2.04
CA PHE A 335 13.41 8.56 -2.11
C PHE A 335 13.68 9.07 -3.53
N ASP A 336 14.57 8.42 -4.28
CA ASP A 336 14.88 8.83 -5.65
C ASP A 336 13.74 8.48 -6.60
N THR A 337 13.09 7.34 -6.39
CA THR A 337 11.93 6.89 -7.18
C THR A 337 10.74 7.82 -6.99
N VAL A 338 10.38 8.11 -5.73
CA VAL A 338 9.28 9.04 -5.42
C VAL A 338 9.59 10.45 -5.95
N ARG A 339 10.82 10.95 -5.77
CA ARG A 339 11.22 12.27 -6.27
C ARG A 339 11.09 12.37 -7.78
N SER A 340 11.60 11.38 -8.50
CA SER A 340 11.54 11.34 -9.98
C SER A 340 10.10 11.35 -10.49
N ALA A 341 9.25 10.50 -9.91
CA ALA A 341 7.85 10.39 -10.32
C ALA A 341 7.04 11.65 -9.93
N THR A 342 7.27 12.21 -8.75
CA THR A 342 6.66 13.48 -8.30
C THR A 342 7.04 14.63 -9.24
N ARG A 343 8.33 14.76 -9.56
CA ARG A 343 8.82 15.76 -10.51
C ARG A 343 8.19 15.59 -11.90
N SER A 344 8.06 14.36 -12.39
CA SER A 344 7.38 14.08 -13.66
C SER A 344 5.91 14.53 -13.64
N ALA A 345 5.19 14.28 -12.54
CA ALA A 345 3.80 14.72 -12.39
C ALA A 345 3.68 16.26 -12.37
N ILE A 346 4.57 16.95 -11.63
CA ILE A 346 4.60 18.42 -11.57
C ILE A 346 4.97 19.04 -12.93
N ASN A 347 5.90 18.43 -13.68
CA ASN A 347 6.26 18.92 -15.01
C ASN A 347 5.11 18.78 -16.03
N ARG A 348 4.24 17.78 -15.87
CA ARG A 348 3.03 17.63 -16.68
C ARG A 348 1.97 18.67 -16.29
N GLU A 349 1.83 18.92 -15.00
CA GLU A 349 0.90 19.92 -14.48
C GLU A 349 1.45 20.55 -13.19
N ALA A 350 1.87 21.81 -13.25
CA ALA A 350 2.54 22.47 -12.12
C ALA A 350 1.71 22.49 -10.82
N ARG A 351 0.37 22.56 -10.93
CA ARG A 351 -0.56 22.55 -9.80
C ARG A 351 -0.59 21.21 -9.04
N MET A 352 -0.05 20.15 -9.63
CA MET A 352 -0.01 18.84 -8.99
C MET A 352 0.80 18.89 -7.69
N GLY A 353 1.89 19.68 -7.64
CA GLY A 353 2.68 19.80 -6.42
C GLY A 353 1.87 20.41 -5.26
N ALA A 354 1.08 21.45 -5.53
CA ALA A 354 0.14 22.01 -4.54
C ALA A 354 -0.92 20.98 -4.12
N SER A 355 -1.40 20.17 -5.07
CA SER A 355 -2.39 19.11 -4.81
C SER A 355 -1.84 18.03 -3.88
N LEU A 356 -0.58 17.60 -4.06
CA LEU A 356 0.08 16.60 -3.22
C LEU A 356 0.39 17.13 -1.81
N ILE A 357 0.81 18.40 -1.68
CA ILE A 357 1.00 19.06 -0.39
C ILE A 357 -0.32 19.10 0.38
N ARG A 358 -1.40 19.52 -0.30
CA ARG A 358 -2.75 19.54 0.27
C ARG A 358 -3.21 18.15 0.67
N LEU A 359 -3.00 17.14 -0.18
CA LEU A 359 -3.40 15.76 0.10
C LEU A 359 -2.73 15.24 1.38
N PHE A 360 -1.45 15.53 1.59
CA PHE A 360 -0.75 15.17 2.83
C PHE A 360 -1.25 15.91 4.07
N PHE A 361 -1.51 17.22 3.97
CA PHE A 361 -2.14 17.97 5.07
C PHE A 361 -3.50 17.38 5.45
N HIS A 362 -4.32 17.09 4.43
CA HIS A 362 -5.67 16.59 4.61
C HIS A 362 -5.72 15.13 5.10
N ASP A 363 -4.66 14.34 4.90
CA ASP A 363 -4.46 13.06 5.57
C ASP A 363 -4.13 13.28 7.07
N CYS A 364 -3.07 14.05 7.32
CA CYS A 364 -2.50 14.23 8.66
C CYS A 364 -3.44 14.89 9.68
N PHE A 365 -4.26 15.87 9.27
CA PHE A 365 -5.13 16.62 10.18
C PHE A 365 -6.41 15.87 10.57
N VAL A 366 -6.64 14.67 10.03
CA VAL A 366 -7.81 13.83 10.33
C VAL A 366 -7.47 12.89 11.50
N ASN A 367 -7.11 11.63 11.23
CA ASN A 367 -6.76 10.64 12.25
C ASN A 367 -5.25 10.45 12.43
N GLY A 368 -4.44 11.19 11.67
CA GLY A 368 -2.99 11.09 11.66
C GLY A 368 -2.47 10.89 10.24
N CYS A 369 -1.16 10.98 10.05
CA CYS A 369 -0.54 10.78 8.74
C CYS A 369 -0.44 9.29 8.41
N ASP A 370 -1.56 8.65 8.11
CA ASP A 370 -1.68 7.20 7.94
C ASP A 370 -2.23 6.77 6.57
N GLY A 371 -2.41 7.70 5.64
CA GLY A 371 -2.89 7.41 4.29
C GLY A 371 -4.36 7.01 4.22
N GLY A 372 -5.15 7.29 5.28
CA GLY A 372 -6.60 7.08 5.31
C GLY A 372 -7.33 7.80 4.19
N ILE A 373 -6.87 9.00 3.80
CA ILE A 373 -7.48 9.77 2.70
C ILE A 373 -7.38 9.08 1.35
N LEU A 374 -6.41 8.19 1.18
CA LEU A 374 -6.18 7.46 -0.07
C LEU A 374 -7.15 6.27 -0.24
N LEU A 375 -7.91 5.92 0.80
CA LEU A 375 -8.92 4.87 0.71
C LEU A 375 -10.14 5.37 -0.06
N VAL A 376 -10.62 4.56 -1.01
CA VAL A 376 -11.69 4.93 -1.93
C VAL A 376 -13.03 4.95 -1.20
N ASP A 377 -13.72 6.08 -1.29
CA ASP A 377 -15.08 6.25 -0.79
C ASP A 377 -16.05 5.29 -1.50
N THR A 378 -16.90 4.61 -0.73
CA THR A 378 -17.99 3.80 -1.27
C THR A 378 -19.32 4.20 -0.61
N PRO A 379 -20.48 3.91 -1.22
CA PRO A 379 -21.77 4.14 -0.56
C PRO A 379 -21.88 3.40 0.79
N ALA A 380 -21.24 2.24 0.92
CA ALA A 380 -21.23 1.43 2.14
C ALA A 380 -20.24 1.95 3.19
N VAL A 381 -19.12 2.55 2.75
CA VAL A 381 -18.10 3.15 3.62
C VAL A 381 -17.77 4.54 3.08
N PRO A 382 -18.57 5.55 3.46
CA PRO A 382 -18.26 6.92 3.13
C PRO A 382 -16.93 7.30 3.78
N GLY A 383 -15.97 7.71 2.96
CA GLY A 383 -14.61 8.00 3.41
C GLY A 383 -14.33 9.50 3.49
N GLU A 384 -13.05 9.83 3.45
CA GLU A 384 -12.58 11.21 3.60
C GLU A 384 -12.73 12.01 2.31
N GLN A 385 -12.79 11.36 1.14
CA GLN A 385 -12.74 12.02 -0.16
C GLN A 385 -14.04 12.78 -0.48
N SER A 386 -15.19 12.30 -0.01
CA SER A 386 -16.51 12.92 -0.22
C SER A 386 -16.92 13.94 0.85
N THR A 387 -16.04 14.27 1.80
CA THR A 387 -16.32 15.32 2.80
C THR A 387 -16.34 16.70 2.16
N ARG A 388 -17.05 17.66 2.77
CA ARG A 388 -17.20 19.04 2.23
C ARG A 388 -15.87 19.69 1.83
N ASN A 389 -14.82 19.46 2.61
CA ASN A 389 -13.50 20.05 2.37
C ASN A 389 -12.71 19.31 1.27
N ASN A 390 -13.10 18.09 0.88
CA ASN A 390 -12.38 17.27 -0.09
C ASN A 390 -13.15 17.03 -1.40
N ALA A 391 -14.48 16.98 -1.35
CA ALA A 391 -15.35 16.63 -2.45
C ALA A 391 -15.08 17.54 -3.66
N ASN A 392 -14.79 16.91 -4.81
CA ASN A 392 -14.49 17.59 -6.08
C ASN A 392 -13.33 18.61 -5.99
N SER A 393 -12.44 18.47 -5.00
CA SER A 393 -11.33 19.38 -4.74
C SER A 393 -10.01 18.66 -4.45
N ALA A 394 -10.02 17.61 -3.63
CA ALA A 394 -8.85 16.73 -3.43
C ALA A 394 -8.55 15.94 -4.70
N ARG A 395 -7.27 15.87 -5.07
CA ARG A 395 -6.78 15.22 -6.29
C ARG A 395 -5.31 14.80 -6.15
N GLY A 396 -4.80 14.03 -7.09
CA GLY A 396 -3.44 13.49 -7.06
C GLY A 396 -3.37 12.07 -6.47
N PHE A 397 -4.53 11.44 -6.23
CA PHE A 397 -4.61 10.06 -5.76
C PHE A 397 -4.01 9.08 -6.78
N GLU A 398 -4.31 9.29 -8.05
CA GLU A 398 -3.78 8.56 -9.19
C GLU A 398 -2.26 8.73 -9.33
N VAL A 399 -1.73 9.89 -8.91
CA VAL A 399 -0.29 10.15 -8.90
C VAL A 399 0.37 9.35 -7.78
N ILE A 400 -0.19 9.36 -6.57
CA ILE A 400 0.33 8.54 -5.46
C ILE A 400 0.26 7.05 -5.77
N ASP A 401 -0.83 6.58 -6.37
CA ASP A 401 -0.98 5.18 -6.78
C ASP A 401 0.02 4.76 -7.88
N ASN A 402 0.26 5.65 -8.83
CA ASN A 402 1.30 5.43 -9.84
C ASN A 402 2.71 5.40 -9.21
N ILE A 403 3.00 6.31 -8.27
CA ILE A 403 4.27 6.32 -7.53
C ILE A 403 4.42 5.01 -6.75
N LYS A 404 3.36 4.53 -6.09
CA LYS A 404 3.35 3.26 -5.37
C LYS A 404 3.71 2.09 -6.26
N THR A 405 3.12 2.02 -7.45
CA THR A 405 3.44 1.00 -8.45
C THR A 405 4.93 1.04 -8.85
N GLN A 406 5.49 2.23 -9.05
CA GLN A 406 6.90 2.39 -9.39
C GLN A 406 7.82 1.99 -8.23
N VAL A 407 7.48 2.40 -7.01
CA VAL A 407 8.21 2.07 -5.79
C VAL A 407 8.21 0.57 -5.58
N ASP A 408 7.05 -0.10 -5.63
CA ASP A 408 6.96 -1.55 -5.44
C ASP A 408 7.79 -2.32 -6.45
N ARG A 409 7.79 -1.89 -7.72
CA ARG A 409 8.66 -2.46 -8.76
C ARG A 409 10.13 -2.26 -8.43
N ALA A 410 10.52 -1.07 -8.00
CA ALA A 410 11.91 -0.73 -7.66
C ALA A 410 12.39 -1.44 -6.38
N CYS A 411 11.49 -1.72 -5.44
CA CYS A 411 11.78 -2.37 -4.16
C CYS A 411 11.63 -3.91 -4.21
N GLY A 412 11.16 -4.48 -5.31
CA GLY A 412 10.89 -5.93 -5.43
C GLY A 412 9.63 -6.43 -4.72
N GLY A 413 8.69 -5.52 -4.38
CA GLY A 413 7.43 -5.83 -3.72
C GLY A 413 6.89 -4.70 -2.85
N PRO A 414 5.71 -4.90 -2.21
CA PRO A 414 5.08 -3.90 -1.35
C PRO A 414 5.79 -3.79 0.00
N VAL A 415 6.81 -2.92 0.05
CA VAL A 415 7.65 -2.69 1.25
C VAL A 415 7.41 -1.31 1.86
N VAL A 416 7.04 -0.34 1.04
CA VAL A 416 6.84 1.07 1.42
C VAL A 416 5.35 1.36 1.53
N SER A 417 4.93 2.04 2.60
CA SER A 417 3.52 2.40 2.81
C SER A 417 3.09 3.52 1.85
N CYS A 418 1.80 3.58 1.51
CA CYS A 418 1.24 4.67 0.74
C CYS A 418 1.31 5.99 1.53
N ALA A 419 1.14 5.92 2.85
CA ALA A 419 1.33 7.05 3.76
C ALA A 419 2.75 7.65 3.68
N ASP A 420 3.80 6.82 3.63
CA ASP A 420 5.16 7.33 3.44
C ASP A 420 5.40 7.89 2.04
N ILE A 421 4.83 7.27 1.01
CA ILE A 421 4.92 7.79 -0.36
C ILE A 421 4.27 9.17 -0.45
N LEU A 422 3.08 9.35 0.14
CA LEU A 422 2.40 10.65 0.20
C LEU A 422 3.24 11.68 0.95
N ALA A 423 3.82 11.31 2.09
CA ALA A 423 4.67 12.19 2.89
C ALA A 423 5.93 12.64 2.12
N ILE A 424 6.62 11.71 1.44
CA ILE A 424 7.80 12.00 0.62
C ILE A 424 7.41 12.87 -0.59
N ALA A 425 6.32 12.53 -1.29
CA ALA A 425 5.84 13.25 -2.46
C ALA A 425 5.43 14.69 -2.11
N ALA A 426 4.82 14.93 -0.94
CA ALA A 426 4.52 16.27 -0.46
C ALA A 426 5.80 17.09 -0.20
N ARG A 427 6.82 16.49 0.46
CA ARG A 427 8.13 17.14 0.65
C ARG A 427 8.79 17.46 -0.68
N ASP A 428 8.84 16.51 -1.60
CA ASP A 428 9.44 16.69 -2.93
C ASP A 428 8.68 17.75 -3.73
N SER A 429 7.36 17.84 -3.59
CA SER A 429 6.55 18.90 -4.20
C SER A 429 6.93 20.29 -3.72
N VAL A 430 7.17 20.47 -2.40
CA VAL A 430 7.67 21.74 -1.86
C VAL A 430 9.01 22.12 -2.49
N VAL A 431 9.94 21.16 -2.58
CA VAL A 431 11.27 21.38 -3.14
C VAL A 431 11.23 21.71 -4.64
N GLU A 432 10.48 20.94 -5.43
CA GLU A 432 10.36 21.15 -6.88
C GLU A 432 9.68 22.49 -7.21
N LEU A 433 8.81 22.99 -6.34
CA LEU A 433 8.19 24.30 -6.48
C LEU A 433 9.08 25.46 -5.95
N GLY A 434 10.29 25.18 -5.48
CA GLY A 434 11.29 26.18 -5.05
C GLY A 434 11.34 26.45 -3.54
N GLY A 435 10.63 25.64 -2.74
CA GLY A 435 10.58 25.76 -1.28
C GLY A 435 11.72 25.05 -0.54
N PRO A 436 11.67 25.03 0.80
CA PRO A 436 12.70 24.40 1.63
C PRO A 436 12.73 22.88 1.48
N SER A 437 13.94 22.32 1.49
CA SER A 437 14.13 20.88 1.70
C SER A 437 14.26 20.55 3.17
N TYR A 438 13.68 19.44 3.59
CA TYR A 438 13.79 18.90 4.94
C TYR A 438 13.84 17.37 4.90
N SER A 439 14.43 16.77 5.94
CA SER A 439 14.57 15.31 6.04
C SER A 439 13.33 14.72 6.69
N ILE A 440 12.53 13.98 5.92
CA ILE A 440 11.28 13.41 6.42
C ILE A 440 11.52 12.03 7.05
N PRO A 441 11.11 11.82 8.32
CA PRO A 441 11.07 10.49 8.91
C PRO A 441 10.02 9.62 8.20
N VAL A 442 10.38 8.36 7.92
CA VAL A 442 9.54 7.39 7.20
C VAL A 442 9.46 6.07 7.98
N GLY A 443 8.54 5.19 7.62
CA GLY A 443 8.21 3.96 8.35
C GLY A 443 6.75 3.89 8.82
N ARG A 444 5.88 4.73 8.25
CA ARG A 444 4.43 4.71 8.48
C ARG A 444 3.84 3.38 8.03
N ARG A 445 2.64 3.12 8.51
CA ARG A 445 1.75 2.06 8.06
C ARG A 445 0.47 2.71 7.58
N ASP A 446 -0.12 2.08 6.58
CA ASP A 446 -1.37 2.51 6.00
C ASP A 446 -2.54 2.19 6.94
N ALA A 447 -3.44 3.15 7.11
CA ALA A 447 -4.73 2.94 7.77
C ALA A 447 -5.57 1.91 7.00
N ARG A 448 -6.36 1.16 7.78
CA ARG A 448 -7.28 0.15 7.25
C ARG A 448 -8.69 0.69 7.01
N ALA A 449 -8.98 1.90 7.46
CA ALA A 449 -10.26 2.57 7.31
C ALA A 449 -10.10 4.10 7.32
N PRO A 450 -10.88 4.83 6.51
CA PRO A 450 -10.91 6.29 6.50
C PRO A 450 -11.81 6.80 7.64
N SER A 451 -11.77 8.10 7.89
CA SER A 451 -12.59 8.76 8.91
C SER A 451 -13.34 9.98 8.37
N ARG A 452 -14.53 9.75 7.82
CA ARG A 452 -15.42 10.83 7.34
C ARG A 452 -15.76 11.85 8.43
N THR A 453 -16.01 11.38 9.66
CA THR A 453 -16.37 12.25 10.78
C THR A 453 -15.22 13.17 11.17
N ALA A 454 -14.02 12.62 11.35
CA ALA A 454 -12.86 13.44 11.67
C ALA A 454 -12.51 14.39 10.51
N ALA A 455 -12.62 13.95 9.25
CA ALA A 455 -12.39 14.84 8.11
C ALA A 455 -13.42 15.97 8.02
N SER A 456 -14.65 15.74 8.44
CA SER A 456 -15.68 16.79 8.49
C SER A 456 -15.46 17.78 9.64
N ASN A 457 -14.88 17.33 10.76
CA ASN A 457 -14.76 18.14 11.98
C ASN A 457 -13.40 18.84 12.10
N ASP A 458 -12.32 18.16 11.71
CA ASP A 458 -10.96 18.55 12.08
C ASP A 458 -10.27 19.34 10.96
N LEU A 459 -10.68 19.15 9.70
CA LEU A 459 -10.12 19.90 8.58
C LEU A 459 -10.56 21.39 8.65
N PRO A 460 -9.62 22.34 8.55
CA PRO A 460 -9.94 23.77 8.45
C PRO A 460 -10.81 24.06 7.23
N GLY A 461 -11.87 24.84 7.43
CA GLY A 461 -12.75 25.30 6.36
C GLY A 461 -12.26 26.60 5.73
N PHE A 462 -12.50 26.78 4.43
CA PHE A 462 -12.09 27.97 3.66
C PHE A 462 -12.77 29.29 4.07
N ASN A 463 -13.84 29.20 4.88
CA ASN A 463 -14.63 30.33 5.37
C ASN A 463 -14.57 30.50 6.90
N GLU A 464 -13.68 29.77 7.59
CA GLU A 464 -13.57 29.80 9.05
C GLU A 464 -12.85 31.07 9.54
N ASP A 465 -13.22 31.53 10.73
CA ASP A 465 -12.56 32.64 11.41
C ASP A 465 -11.28 32.21 12.13
N LEU A 466 -10.46 33.19 12.52
CA LEU A 466 -9.18 32.95 13.19
C LEU A 466 -9.33 32.14 14.49
N ARG A 467 -10.42 32.33 15.23
CA ARG A 467 -10.64 31.64 16.52
C ARG A 467 -10.83 30.15 16.29
N LEU A 468 -11.63 29.76 15.29
CA LEU A 468 -11.87 28.37 14.96
C LEU A 468 -10.62 27.72 14.35
N LEU A 469 -9.88 28.44 13.51
CA LEU A 469 -8.59 27.97 12.98
C LEU A 469 -7.60 27.67 14.12
N LEU A 470 -7.38 28.63 15.03
CA LEU A 470 -6.51 28.43 16.20
C LEU A 470 -6.97 27.25 17.07
N SER A 471 -8.28 27.09 17.26
CA SER A 471 -8.85 25.97 18.01
C SER A 471 -8.49 24.63 17.37
N LYS A 472 -8.72 24.45 16.06
CA LYS A 472 -8.45 23.20 15.34
C LYS A 472 -6.96 22.84 15.34
N PHE A 473 -6.10 23.82 15.06
CA PHE A 473 -4.64 23.60 15.08
C PHE A 473 -4.14 23.29 16.49
N SER A 474 -4.63 23.98 17.52
CA SER A 474 -4.26 23.70 18.91
C SER A 474 -4.71 22.31 19.39
N ALA A 475 -5.85 21.81 18.91
CA ALA A 475 -6.33 20.46 19.18
C ALA A 475 -5.38 19.37 18.62
N LYS A 476 -4.62 19.71 17.56
CA LYS A 476 -3.56 18.86 16.99
C LYS A 476 -2.16 19.23 17.52
N GLY A 477 -2.07 20.07 18.56
CA GLY A 477 -0.83 20.45 19.22
C GLY A 477 -0.01 21.54 18.52
N PHE A 478 -0.58 22.26 17.54
CA PHE A 478 0.08 23.37 16.85
C PHE A 478 -0.21 24.71 17.53
N ASN A 479 0.81 25.58 17.59
CA ASN A 479 0.65 26.96 18.01
C ASN A 479 0.28 27.87 16.82
N ALA A 480 0.03 29.16 17.11
CA ALA A 480 -0.35 30.14 16.11
C ALA A 480 0.73 30.36 15.03
N GLU A 481 2.01 30.32 15.40
CA GLU A 481 3.13 30.51 14.47
C GLU A 481 3.27 29.34 13.50
N GLU A 482 3.10 28.11 13.99
CA GLU A 482 3.10 26.91 13.16
C GLU A 482 1.87 26.82 12.26
N MET A 483 0.69 27.24 12.75
CA MET A 483 -0.53 27.36 11.94
C MET A 483 -0.33 28.36 10.78
N VAL A 484 0.18 29.56 11.09
CA VAL A 484 0.46 30.59 10.07
C VAL A 484 1.56 30.10 9.12
N ALA A 485 2.57 29.38 9.62
CA ALA A 485 3.57 28.76 8.77
C ALA A 485 2.92 27.77 7.79
N LEU A 486 2.15 26.80 8.27
CA LEU A 486 1.46 25.81 7.43
C LEU A 486 0.50 26.44 6.41
N SER A 487 -0.15 27.57 6.75
CA SER A 487 -0.96 28.33 5.78
C SER A 487 -0.15 28.84 4.58
N GLY A 488 1.17 28.98 4.73
CA GLY A 488 2.09 29.28 3.63
C GLY A 488 2.16 28.21 2.53
N ALA A 489 1.54 27.04 2.71
CA ALA A 489 1.28 26.11 1.60
C ALA A 489 0.43 26.76 0.49
N HIS A 490 -0.39 27.79 0.81
CA HIS A 490 -1.18 28.56 -0.15
C HIS A 490 -0.36 29.52 -1.03
N THR A 491 0.97 29.52 -0.88
CA THR A 491 1.89 30.13 -1.86
C THR A 491 1.81 29.48 -3.24
N VAL A 492 1.28 28.25 -3.29
CA VAL A 492 1.06 27.50 -4.52
C VAL A 492 -0.38 27.00 -4.58
N GLY A 493 -0.88 26.79 -5.80
CA GLY A 493 -2.21 26.22 -6.02
C GLY A 493 -3.30 27.25 -6.27
N GLN A 494 -4.52 26.75 -6.40
CA GLN A 494 -5.67 27.50 -6.87
C GLN A 494 -6.94 27.05 -6.15
N ALA A 495 -7.89 27.96 -5.98
CA ALA A 495 -9.22 27.70 -5.46
C ALA A 495 -10.27 27.76 -6.58
N GLN A 496 -11.36 27.01 -6.42
CA GLN A 496 -12.52 27.06 -7.30
C GLN A 496 -13.44 28.23 -6.92
N CYS A 497 -14.14 28.81 -7.90
CA CYS A 497 -15.06 29.93 -7.73
C CYS A 497 -16.12 29.65 -6.66
N ALA A 498 -16.64 28.42 -6.57
CA ALA A 498 -17.56 28.01 -5.53
C ALA A 498 -17.06 28.28 -4.09
N VAL A 499 -15.74 28.28 -3.89
CA VAL A 499 -15.08 28.46 -2.59
C VAL A 499 -14.92 29.94 -2.23
N TYR A 500 -14.56 30.78 -3.21
CA TYR A 500 -14.21 32.20 -2.97
C TYR A 500 -15.28 33.22 -3.38
N ARG A 501 -16.37 32.80 -4.05
CA ARG A 501 -17.44 33.68 -4.52
C ARG A 501 -17.96 34.62 -3.44
N GLU A 502 -18.32 34.04 -2.29
CA GLU A 502 -18.85 34.79 -1.16
C GLU A 502 -17.88 35.88 -0.69
N ARG A 503 -16.57 35.64 -0.74
CA ARG A 503 -15.57 36.65 -0.36
C ARG A 503 -15.53 37.80 -1.36
N ILE A 504 -15.41 37.50 -2.64
CA ILE A 504 -15.21 38.54 -3.66
C ILE A 504 -16.46 39.39 -3.91
N HIS A 505 -17.66 38.93 -3.56
CA HIS A 505 -18.90 39.69 -3.74
C HIS A 505 -19.39 40.37 -2.46
N ASN A 506 -19.16 39.78 -1.28
CA ASN A 506 -19.81 40.23 -0.04
C ASN A 506 -18.84 40.78 1.02
N ASP A 507 -17.54 40.47 0.98
CA ASP A 507 -16.61 40.95 2.00
C ASP A 507 -16.08 42.35 1.70
N THR A 508 -15.84 43.12 2.76
CA THR A 508 -15.27 44.47 2.70
C THR A 508 -13.76 44.51 3.00
N ASN A 509 -13.18 43.40 3.46
CA ASN A 509 -11.76 43.27 3.78
C ASN A 509 -10.94 42.64 2.63
N ILE A 510 -11.31 42.93 1.39
CA ILE A 510 -10.61 42.54 0.16
C ILE A 510 -10.31 43.80 -0.67
N ASP A 511 -9.15 43.83 -1.34
CA ASP A 511 -8.79 44.91 -2.27
C ASP A 511 -9.87 45.03 -3.39
N PRO A 512 -10.58 46.17 -3.52
CA PRO A 512 -11.70 46.28 -4.46
C PRO A 512 -11.32 46.03 -5.91
N ALA A 513 -10.12 46.45 -6.33
CA ALA A 513 -9.62 46.22 -7.69
C ALA A 513 -9.34 44.73 -7.94
N TYR A 514 -8.72 44.05 -6.96
CA TYR A 514 -8.50 42.61 -7.03
C TYR A 514 -9.83 41.82 -7.05
N ALA A 515 -10.78 42.16 -6.18
CA ALA A 515 -12.11 41.55 -6.19
C ALA A 515 -12.80 41.71 -7.55
N ALA A 516 -12.79 42.93 -8.11
CA ALA A 516 -13.35 43.20 -9.43
C ALA A 516 -12.70 42.34 -10.54
N SER A 517 -11.38 42.15 -10.49
CA SER A 517 -10.66 41.32 -11.46
C SER A 517 -11.08 39.84 -11.43
N LEU A 518 -11.47 39.32 -10.27
CA LEU A 518 -11.91 37.93 -10.09
C LEU A 518 -13.38 37.71 -10.47
N ARG A 519 -14.24 38.72 -10.32
CA ARG A 519 -15.69 38.62 -10.59
C ARG A 519 -15.99 38.29 -12.05
N ALA A 520 -15.13 38.70 -12.99
CA ALA A 520 -15.26 38.34 -14.40
C ALA A 520 -15.20 36.81 -14.63
N ASN A 521 -14.40 36.10 -13.84
CA ASN A 521 -14.25 34.65 -13.90
C ASN A 521 -15.11 33.92 -12.83
N CYS A 522 -15.84 34.65 -11.99
CA CYS A 522 -16.63 34.09 -10.90
C CYS A 522 -17.89 34.93 -10.63
N PRO A 523 -18.99 34.67 -11.36
CA PRO A 523 -20.25 35.38 -11.20
C PRO A 523 -20.84 35.24 -9.79
N SER A 524 -21.69 36.19 -9.40
CA SER A 524 -22.35 36.22 -8.09
C SER A 524 -23.38 35.09 -7.91
N THR A 525 -23.88 34.53 -9.00
CA THR A 525 -24.80 33.39 -9.00
C THR A 525 -24.03 32.08 -9.22
N SER A 526 -24.30 31.07 -8.39
CA SER A 526 -23.75 29.72 -8.57
C SER A 526 -24.23 29.10 -9.88
N SER A 527 -23.34 28.41 -10.59
CA SER A 527 -23.68 27.66 -11.81
C SER A 527 -22.63 26.57 -12.06
N PRO A 528 -23.02 25.34 -12.45
CA PRO A 528 -22.07 24.28 -12.78
C PRO A 528 -21.01 24.69 -13.80
N ALA A 529 -21.34 25.60 -14.73
CA ALA A 529 -20.43 26.07 -15.76
C ALA A 529 -19.29 26.96 -15.23
N THR A 530 -19.50 27.63 -14.08
CA THR A 530 -18.55 28.62 -13.53
C THR A 530 -18.04 28.27 -12.13
N ASP A 531 -18.72 27.38 -11.41
CA ASP A 531 -18.38 27.00 -10.04
C ASP A 531 -16.98 26.39 -9.94
N GLY A 532 -16.54 25.69 -10.99
CA GLY A 532 -15.20 25.10 -11.11
C GLY A 532 -14.10 26.07 -11.60
N ASN A 533 -14.43 27.32 -11.96
CA ASN A 533 -13.43 28.28 -12.44
C ASN A 533 -12.37 28.54 -11.37
N LEU A 534 -11.12 28.66 -11.79
CA LEU A 534 -9.99 28.67 -10.88
C LEU A 534 -9.43 30.08 -10.70
N ALA A 535 -9.05 30.40 -9.47
CA ALA A 535 -8.26 31.57 -9.14
C ALA A 535 -7.04 31.16 -8.29
N PRO A 536 -5.88 31.81 -8.48
CA PRO A 536 -4.68 31.52 -7.71
C PRO A 536 -4.85 31.88 -6.23
N LEU A 537 -4.29 31.05 -5.35
CA LEU A 537 -4.20 31.35 -3.91
C LEU A 537 -3.17 32.46 -3.64
N ASP A 538 -2.05 32.42 -4.37
CA ASP A 538 -1.08 33.50 -4.49
C ASP A 538 -1.17 34.13 -5.91
N PRO A 539 -1.68 35.36 -6.05
CA PRO A 539 -1.83 35.99 -7.35
C PRO A 539 -0.50 36.38 -8.02
N GLN A 540 0.62 36.42 -7.29
CA GLN A 540 1.91 36.81 -7.84
C GLN A 540 2.69 35.62 -8.39
N SER A 541 2.70 34.50 -7.66
CA SER A 541 3.49 33.32 -8.02
C SER A 541 2.77 31.99 -7.77
N PRO A 542 1.65 31.72 -8.45
CA PRO A 542 0.76 30.59 -8.13
C PRO A 542 1.37 29.18 -8.28
N ASN A 543 2.54 29.07 -8.92
CA ASN A 543 3.27 27.82 -9.15
C ASN A 543 4.69 27.87 -8.57
N ARG A 544 5.02 28.82 -7.68
CA ARG A 544 6.32 28.85 -6.99
C ARG A 544 6.13 29.07 -5.50
N PHE A 545 6.71 28.18 -4.72
CA PHE A 545 6.71 28.26 -3.28
C PHE A 545 7.61 29.43 -2.83
N GLY A 546 7.10 30.31 -1.98
CA GLY A 546 7.78 31.54 -1.58
C GLY A 546 7.03 32.24 -0.46
N ASN A 547 7.19 33.56 -0.28
CA ASN A 547 6.48 34.32 0.75
C ASN A 547 5.49 35.36 0.19
N ASN A 548 5.26 35.36 -1.12
CA ASN A 548 4.34 36.28 -1.81
C ASN A 548 2.89 36.14 -1.33
N TYR A 549 2.48 34.95 -0.88
CA TYR A 549 1.20 34.74 -0.18
C TYR A 549 1.02 35.69 1.03
N PHE A 550 2.04 35.86 1.87
CA PHE A 550 1.95 36.76 3.03
C PHE A 550 1.94 38.24 2.61
N GLN A 551 2.60 38.57 1.51
CA GLN A 551 2.48 39.91 0.91
C GLN A 551 1.07 40.14 0.36
N ALA A 552 0.45 39.14 -0.26
CA ALA A 552 -0.92 39.21 -0.74
C ALA A 552 -1.91 39.38 0.42
N LEU A 553 -1.71 38.70 1.56
CA LEU A 553 -2.52 38.90 2.77
C LEU A 553 -2.50 40.34 3.27
N ILE A 554 -1.31 40.94 3.35
CA ILE A 554 -1.13 42.33 3.78
C ILE A 554 -1.85 43.30 2.84
N ASN A 555 -1.80 43.01 1.54
CA ASN A 555 -2.46 43.81 0.51
C ASN A 555 -3.94 43.45 0.32
N ARG A 556 -4.51 42.56 1.14
CA ARG A 556 -5.89 42.06 1.04
C ARG A 556 -6.24 41.44 -0.33
N ARG A 557 -5.29 40.70 -0.90
CA ARG A 557 -5.35 40.07 -2.23
C ARG A 557 -5.38 38.54 -2.19
N THR A 558 -6.02 37.96 -1.18
CA THR A 558 -6.24 36.50 -1.10
C THR A 558 -7.71 36.14 -1.32
N VAL A 559 -7.93 34.94 -1.87
CA VAL A 559 -9.26 34.48 -2.32
C VAL A 559 -10.05 33.73 -1.23
N LEU A 560 -9.42 33.23 -0.17
CA LEU A 560 -10.11 32.52 0.91
C LEU A 560 -10.35 33.45 2.10
N ARG A 561 -11.51 33.31 2.77
CA ARG A 561 -11.78 34.10 3.99
C ARG A 561 -10.91 33.63 5.15
N SER A 562 -10.68 32.32 5.25
CA SER A 562 -9.78 31.73 6.26
C SER A 562 -8.36 32.28 6.16
N ASP A 563 -7.89 32.54 4.93
CA ASP A 563 -6.57 33.12 4.69
C ASP A 563 -6.56 34.56 5.17
N GLN A 564 -7.54 35.38 4.77
CA GLN A 564 -7.55 36.76 5.27
C GLN A 564 -7.73 36.84 6.78
N ALA A 565 -8.44 35.90 7.41
CA ALA A 565 -8.65 35.88 8.85
C ALA A 565 -7.33 35.80 9.65
N ILE A 566 -6.24 35.27 9.09
CA ILE A 566 -4.93 35.27 9.75
C ILE A 566 -4.20 36.62 9.68
N PHE A 567 -4.71 37.58 8.90
CA PHE A 567 -4.24 38.97 8.83
C PHE A 567 -5.40 39.96 8.70
N ASP A 568 -6.08 40.25 9.81
CA ASP A 568 -7.21 41.19 9.85
C ASP A 568 -7.33 41.92 11.19
N GLY A 569 -6.18 42.34 11.76
CA GLY A 569 -6.13 43.03 13.06
C GLY A 569 -6.08 42.09 14.25
N GLY A 570 -5.63 40.85 14.05
CA GLY A 570 -5.62 39.78 15.06
C GLY A 570 -4.24 39.48 15.65
N PRO A 571 -4.15 38.51 16.59
CA PRO A 571 -2.90 38.11 17.23
C PRO A 571 -1.86 37.47 16.29
N THR A 572 -2.24 37.12 15.06
CA THR A 572 -1.36 36.52 14.05
C THR A 572 -0.70 37.53 13.12
N ASP A 573 -1.10 38.80 13.17
CA ASP A 573 -0.67 39.83 12.22
C ASP A 573 0.86 40.05 12.21
N ASP A 574 1.50 40.00 13.38
CA ASP A 574 2.96 40.17 13.50
C ASP A 574 3.74 39.01 12.87
N ILE A 575 3.18 37.79 12.93
CA ILE A 575 3.77 36.60 12.32
C ILE A 575 3.70 36.74 10.80
N VAL A 576 2.55 37.15 10.25
CA VAL A 576 2.36 37.40 8.81
C VAL A 576 3.29 38.51 8.31
N ARG A 577 3.40 39.64 9.05
CA ARG A 577 4.37 40.71 8.72
C ARG A 577 5.80 40.19 8.72
N SER A 578 6.16 39.34 9.67
CA SER A 578 7.48 38.73 9.73
C SER A 578 7.76 37.83 8.51
N TYR A 579 6.86 36.91 8.17
CA TYR A 579 7.04 36.00 7.02
C TYR A 579 7.03 36.73 5.68
N SER A 580 6.21 37.78 5.54
CA SER A 580 6.19 38.65 4.36
C SER A 580 7.55 39.32 4.09
N ASN A 581 8.28 39.71 5.14
CA ASN A 581 9.57 40.39 5.03
C ASN A 581 10.79 39.45 5.14
N ASN A 582 10.62 38.22 5.62
CA ASN A 582 11.71 37.30 5.89
C ASN A 582 11.43 35.90 5.31
N PRO A 583 11.75 35.67 4.02
CA PRO A 583 11.49 34.38 3.35
C PRO A 583 12.27 33.22 3.98
N THR A 584 13.46 33.47 4.54
CA THR A 584 14.28 32.44 5.20
C THR A 584 13.64 31.95 6.50
N ARG A 585 13.12 32.87 7.32
CA ARG A 585 12.38 32.52 8.54
C ARG A 585 11.14 31.71 8.19
N PHE A 586 10.31 32.21 7.26
CA PHE A 586 9.14 31.48 6.79
C PHE A 586 9.49 30.07 6.33
N SER A 587 10.51 29.91 5.49
CA SER A 587 10.93 28.60 4.97
C SER A 587 11.37 27.64 6.08
N THR A 588 12.07 28.15 7.09
CA THR A 588 12.53 27.35 8.25
C THR A 588 11.35 26.90 9.10
N ASP A 589 10.45 27.81 9.41
CA ASP A 589 9.29 27.54 10.27
C ASP A 589 8.26 26.65 9.55
N PHE A 590 8.08 26.83 8.24
CA PHE A 590 7.28 25.93 7.40
C PHE A 590 7.83 24.51 7.40
N ALA A 591 9.13 24.33 7.18
CA ALA A 591 9.75 23.01 7.20
C ALA A 591 9.59 22.31 8.57
N ASN A 592 9.79 23.06 9.66
CA ASN A 592 9.60 22.55 11.02
C ASN A 592 8.14 22.17 11.28
N ALA A 593 7.19 23.00 10.84
CA ALA A 593 5.76 22.71 11.00
C ALA A 593 5.31 21.51 10.15
N MET A 594 5.83 21.36 8.92
CA MET A 594 5.61 20.18 8.09
C MET A 594 6.17 18.90 8.70
N LEU A 595 7.35 18.96 9.34
CA LEU A 595 7.91 17.83 10.08
C LEU A 595 7.06 17.45 11.29
N LYS A 596 6.57 18.44 12.03
CA LYS A 596 5.65 18.23 13.16
C LYS A 596 4.33 17.61 12.68
N MET A 597 3.75 18.16 11.61
CA MET A 597 2.56 17.64 10.95
C MET A 597 2.74 16.20 10.51
N GLY A 598 3.85 15.89 9.83
CA GLY A 598 4.14 14.52 9.40
C GLY A 598 4.24 13.50 10.54
N ASN A 599 4.42 13.94 11.77
CA ASN A 599 4.50 13.09 12.96
C ASN A 599 3.19 13.07 13.78
N LEU A 600 2.08 13.59 13.26
CA LEU A 600 0.78 13.48 13.90
C LEU A 600 0.28 12.03 13.85
N SER A 601 0.27 11.39 15.01
CA SER A 601 -0.30 10.06 15.27
C SER A 601 -0.05 9.01 14.16
N PRO A 602 1.19 8.85 13.65
CA PRO A 602 1.44 7.91 12.56
C PRO A 602 1.20 6.48 13.04
N LEU A 603 0.51 5.67 12.23
CA LEU A 603 0.49 4.23 12.45
C LEU A 603 1.88 3.66 12.15
N THR A 604 2.40 2.83 13.04
CA THR A 604 3.71 2.18 12.85
C THR A 604 3.64 0.70 13.24
N GLY A 605 4.65 -0.08 12.87
CA GLY A 605 4.74 -1.49 13.25
C GLY A 605 3.53 -2.31 12.79
N THR A 606 2.73 -2.80 13.73
CA THR A 606 1.53 -3.62 13.51
C THR A 606 0.21 -2.83 13.55
N GLN A 607 0.26 -1.52 13.81
CA GLN A 607 -0.93 -0.66 13.98
C GLN A 607 -1.68 -0.38 12.67
N GLY A 608 -1.01 -0.58 11.53
CA GLY A 608 -1.62 -0.49 10.19
C GLY A 608 -1.12 -1.61 9.29
N GLU A 609 -1.10 -1.37 7.99
CA GLU A 609 -0.60 -2.34 7.00
C GLU A 609 0.35 -1.69 5.96
N ILE A 610 0.87 -2.48 5.03
CA ILE A 610 1.49 -1.98 3.81
C ILE A 610 0.57 -2.41 2.69
N ARG A 611 -0.15 -1.45 2.10
CA ARG A 611 -1.05 -1.75 0.98
C ARG A 611 -0.24 -1.99 -0.29
N ARG A 612 -0.79 -2.79 -1.21
CA ARG A 612 -0.25 -2.93 -2.58
C ARG A 612 -0.63 -1.72 -3.42
N ASP A 613 -1.89 -1.33 -3.33
CA ASP A 613 -2.46 -0.20 -4.07
C ASP A 613 -2.77 0.97 -3.12
N SER A 614 -2.51 2.19 -3.58
CA SER A 614 -2.80 3.39 -2.79
C SER A 614 -4.29 3.72 -2.82
N LEU A 615 -4.98 3.40 -3.91
CA LEU A 615 -6.43 3.48 -4.06
C LEU A 615 -7.08 2.15 -3.65
N ALA A 616 -7.10 1.86 -2.36
CA ALA A 616 -7.74 0.65 -1.84
C ALA A 616 -9.18 0.93 -1.38
N PHE A 617 -10.11 0.04 -1.72
CA PHE A 617 -11.47 0.06 -1.17
C PHE A 617 -11.45 -0.36 0.29
N VAL A 618 -12.24 0.31 1.14
CA VAL A 618 -12.34 -0.06 2.56
C VAL A 618 -13.04 -1.40 2.69
N VAL A 619 -12.28 -2.45 2.92
CA VAL A 619 -12.82 -3.75 3.27
C VAL A 619 -13.11 -3.74 4.77
N THR A 620 -14.32 -3.33 5.16
CA THR A 620 -14.77 -3.41 6.56
C THR A 620 -14.67 -4.85 7.04
N THR A 621 -13.72 -5.11 7.94
CA THR A 621 -13.20 -6.43 8.35
C THR A 621 -12.69 -7.25 7.17
N PRO A 622 -11.56 -7.98 7.27
CA PRO A 622 -11.34 -9.03 6.30
C PRO A 622 -12.51 -9.99 6.50
N ARG A 623 -13.48 -9.96 5.58
CA ARG A 623 -14.20 -11.19 5.26
C ARG A 623 -13.06 -12.11 4.87
N ARG A 624 -12.68 -12.96 5.82
CA ARG A 624 -11.66 -13.96 5.63
C ARG A 624 -12.26 -14.81 4.53
N LEU A 625 -11.91 -14.48 3.28
CA LEU A 625 -12.42 -15.22 2.14
C LEU A 625 -12.18 -16.67 2.49
N GLN A 626 -13.21 -17.49 2.47
CA GLN A 626 -13.00 -18.90 2.72
C GLN A 626 -11.99 -19.43 1.68
N GLU A 627 -11.33 -20.54 1.96
CA GLU A 627 -10.27 -21.02 1.04
C GLU A 627 -10.79 -21.20 -0.39
N ASP A 628 -12.06 -21.55 -0.54
CA ASP A 628 -12.77 -21.62 -1.81
C ASP A 628 -13.02 -20.24 -2.46
N GLU A 629 -13.38 -19.22 -1.69
CA GLU A 629 -13.51 -17.85 -2.18
C GLU A 629 -12.14 -17.31 -2.64
N ARG A 630 -11.04 -17.61 -1.90
CA ARG A 630 -9.68 -17.25 -2.33
C ARG A 630 -9.25 -17.98 -3.60
N ALA A 631 -9.55 -19.28 -3.70
CA ALA A 631 -9.25 -20.08 -4.87
C ALA A 631 -10.00 -19.55 -6.10
N THR A 632 -11.28 -19.20 -5.93
CA THR A 632 -12.13 -18.64 -6.99
C THR A 632 -11.61 -17.28 -7.47
N VAL A 633 -11.27 -16.38 -6.54
CA VAL A 633 -10.72 -15.06 -6.88
C VAL A 633 -9.38 -15.19 -7.62
N ARG A 634 -8.49 -16.07 -7.14
CA ARG A 634 -7.20 -16.32 -7.80
C ARG A 634 -7.39 -16.84 -9.22
N LEU A 635 -8.24 -17.85 -9.39
CA LEU A 635 -8.55 -18.44 -10.68
C LEU A 635 -9.09 -17.38 -11.65
N PHE A 636 -10.00 -16.52 -11.19
CA PHE A 636 -10.55 -15.45 -12.01
C PHE A 636 -9.46 -14.45 -12.42
N GLN A 637 -8.65 -13.96 -11.48
CA GLN A 637 -7.60 -12.97 -11.76
C GLN A 637 -6.49 -13.50 -12.67
N GLU A 638 -6.08 -14.76 -12.48
CA GLU A 638 -5.00 -15.37 -13.26
C GLU A 638 -5.44 -15.67 -14.72
N ASN A 639 -6.71 -16.01 -14.94
CA ASN A 639 -7.22 -16.42 -16.26
C ASN A 639 -7.96 -15.32 -17.03
N THR A 640 -8.46 -14.28 -16.36
CA THR A 640 -9.13 -13.13 -17.02
C THR A 640 -8.31 -12.51 -18.16
N PRO A 641 -6.98 -12.30 -18.02
CA PRO A 641 -6.16 -11.79 -19.12
C PRO A 641 -6.11 -12.66 -20.39
N SER A 642 -6.53 -13.93 -20.31
CA SER A 642 -6.60 -14.86 -21.43
C SER A 642 -7.95 -14.81 -22.16
N VAL A 643 -8.95 -14.15 -21.58
CA VAL A 643 -10.33 -14.09 -22.12
C VAL A 643 -10.54 -12.77 -22.87
N VAL A 644 -11.03 -12.88 -24.09
CA VAL A 644 -11.18 -11.77 -25.04
C VAL A 644 -12.64 -11.55 -25.40
N TYR A 645 -12.96 -10.32 -25.82
CA TYR A 645 -14.27 -9.96 -26.36
C TYR A 645 -14.22 -10.01 -27.89
N ILE A 646 -15.24 -10.61 -28.52
CA ILE A 646 -15.34 -10.74 -29.97
C ILE A 646 -16.56 -9.96 -30.45
N THR A 647 -16.33 -9.04 -31.39
CA THR A 647 -17.38 -8.24 -32.01
C THR A 647 -17.58 -8.68 -33.46
N ASN A 648 -18.84 -8.92 -33.83
CA ASN A 648 -19.27 -9.20 -35.19
C ASN A 648 -19.92 -7.94 -35.78
N LEU A 649 -19.28 -7.36 -36.79
CA LEU A 649 -19.75 -6.17 -37.48
C LEU A 649 -20.46 -6.59 -38.79
N ALA A 650 -21.69 -6.11 -38.97
CA ALA A 650 -22.41 -6.23 -40.24
C ALA A 650 -22.50 -4.86 -40.90
N VAL A 651 -22.19 -4.85 -42.19
CA VAL A 651 -22.32 -3.65 -43.01
C VAL A 651 -23.78 -3.50 -43.46
N ARG A 652 -24.47 -2.44 -43.00
CA ARG A 652 -25.80 -2.06 -43.50
C ARG A 652 -25.67 -0.83 -44.39
N GLN A 653 -26.14 -0.96 -45.62
CA GLN A 653 -26.25 0.17 -46.53
C GLN A 653 -27.63 0.82 -46.35
N ASP A 654 -27.64 2.12 -46.02
CA ASP A 654 -28.86 2.90 -45.90
C ASP A 654 -29.53 3.06 -47.27
N ALA A 655 -30.81 2.72 -47.36
CA ALA A 655 -31.55 2.67 -48.63
C ALA A 655 -31.86 4.06 -49.23
N PHE A 656 -31.66 5.15 -48.48
CA PHE A 656 -31.95 6.52 -48.92
C PHE A 656 -30.69 7.38 -49.07
N THR A 657 -29.65 7.17 -48.25
CA THR A 657 -28.41 7.98 -48.30
C THR A 657 -27.24 7.30 -49.01
N LEU A 658 -27.33 5.99 -49.33
CA LEU A 658 -26.23 5.15 -49.81
C LEU A 658 -25.05 5.02 -48.83
N ASP A 659 -25.18 5.54 -47.60
CA ASP A 659 -24.14 5.43 -46.57
C ASP A 659 -24.02 4.00 -46.06
N VAL A 660 -22.77 3.56 -45.95
CA VAL A 660 -22.38 2.24 -45.47
C VAL A 660 -22.13 2.36 -43.97
N LEU A 661 -23.08 1.94 -43.14
CA LEU A 661 -22.97 1.97 -41.67
C LEU A 661 -22.62 0.57 -41.14
N GLU A 662 -21.55 0.45 -40.37
CA GLU A 662 -21.23 -0.75 -39.61
C GLU A 662 -22.12 -0.81 -38.35
N VAL A 663 -22.98 -1.83 -38.27
CA VAL A 663 -23.85 -2.06 -37.11
C VAL A 663 -23.43 -3.38 -36.47
N PRO A 664 -23.14 -3.42 -35.15
CA PRO A 664 -22.85 -4.67 -34.45
C PRO A 664 -24.02 -5.65 -34.61
N GLN A 665 -23.78 -6.80 -35.24
CA GLN A 665 -24.81 -7.81 -35.49
C GLN A 665 -24.82 -8.93 -34.43
N GLY A 666 -23.72 -9.07 -33.68
CA GLY A 666 -23.58 -10.03 -32.59
C GLY A 666 -22.27 -9.81 -31.82
N SER A 667 -22.17 -10.38 -30.61
CA SER A 667 -20.93 -10.37 -29.85
C SER A 667 -20.84 -11.58 -28.92
N GLY A 668 -19.62 -11.99 -28.58
CA GLY A 668 -19.36 -13.15 -27.74
C GLY A 668 -17.99 -13.11 -27.08
N SER A 669 -17.67 -14.16 -26.35
CA SER A 669 -16.35 -14.33 -25.73
C SER A 669 -15.46 -15.24 -26.57
N GLY A 670 -14.16 -15.12 -26.36
CA GLY A 670 -13.17 -16.09 -26.80
C GLY A 670 -12.02 -16.17 -25.81
N PHE A 671 -11.00 -16.95 -26.12
CA PHE A 671 -9.78 -16.97 -25.35
C PHE A 671 -8.55 -17.17 -26.23
N VAL A 672 -7.42 -16.65 -25.76
CA VAL A 672 -6.12 -16.75 -26.42
C VAL A 672 -5.62 -18.19 -26.31
N TRP A 673 -5.40 -18.84 -27.45
CA TRP A 673 -4.90 -20.21 -27.55
C TRP A 673 -3.37 -20.28 -27.44
N ASP A 674 -2.67 -19.37 -28.11
CA ASP A 674 -1.22 -19.35 -28.16
C ASP A 674 -0.64 -17.93 -28.35
N LYS A 675 0.71 -17.86 -28.40
CA LYS A 675 1.47 -16.61 -28.58
C LYS A 675 1.57 -16.17 -30.05
N ASP A 676 1.01 -16.92 -30.99
CA ASP A 676 1.01 -16.60 -32.42
C ASP A 676 -0.29 -15.91 -32.86
N GLY A 677 -1.16 -15.62 -31.89
CA GLY A 677 -2.36 -14.80 -32.08
C GLY A 677 -3.60 -15.62 -32.40
N HIS A 678 -3.60 -16.92 -32.15
CA HIS A 678 -4.80 -17.75 -32.33
C HIS A 678 -5.80 -17.54 -31.18
N ILE A 679 -7.06 -17.30 -31.54
CA ILE A 679 -8.17 -17.10 -30.61
C ILE A 679 -9.22 -18.17 -30.89
N VAL A 680 -9.65 -18.88 -29.84
CA VAL A 680 -10.70 -19.91 -29.94
C VAL A 680 -12.02 -19.33 -29.42
N THR A 681 -13.11 -19.63 -30.13
CA THR A 681 -14.49 -19.24 -29.77
C THR A 681 -15.50 -20.22 -30.39
N ASN A 682 -16.79 -19.94 -30.28
CA ASN A 682 -17.82 -20.69 -30.98
C ASN A 682 -18.06 -20.22 -32.42
N TYR A 683 -18.52 -21.11 -33.28
CA TYR A 683 -18.88 -20.77 -34.66
C TYR A 683 -20.07 -19.81 -34.73
N HIS A 684 -21.09 -20.00 -33.88
CA HIS A 684 -22.26 -19.12 -33.88
C HIS A 684 -21.94 -17.66 -33.50
N VAL A 685 -20.84 -17.40 -32.78
CA VAL A 685 -20.38 -16.04 -32.43
C VAL A 685 -19.90 -15.29 -33.68
N ILE A 686 -19.29 -16.00 -34.62
CA ILE A 686 -18.69 -15.42 -35.83
C ILE A 686 -19.57 -15.57 -37.09
N ARG A 687 -20.70 -16.28 -36.97
CA ARG A 687 -21.58 -16.60 -38.11
C ARG A 687 -22.17 -15.33 -38.71
N GLY A 688 -22.09 -15.19 -40.03
CA GLY A 688 -22.68 -14.07 -40.77
C GLY A 688 -21.90 -12.75 -40.66
N ALA A 689 -20.71 -12.75 -40.04
CA ALA A 689 -19.89 -11.56 -39.91
C ALA A 689 -19.33 -11.08 -41.25
N SER A 690 -19.42 -9.77 -41.51
CA SER A 690 -18.70 -9.13 -42.60
C SER A 690 -17.28 -8.78 -42.17
N GLU A 691 -17.12 -8.34 -40.91
CA GLU A 691 -15.84 -8.08 -40.27
C GLU A 691 -15.87 -8.55 -38.80
N LEU A 692 -14.72 -8.98 -38.30
CA LEU A 692 -14.54 -9.46 -36.93
C LEU A 692 -13.44 -8.65 -36.24
N SER A 693 -13.69 -8.23 -35.01
CA SER A 693 -12.67 -7.63 -34.15
C SER A 693 -12.59 -8.33 -32.80
N VAL A 694 -11.38 -8.38 -32.24
CA VAL A 694 -11.09 -8.98 -30.94
C VAL A 694 -10.49 -7.92 -30.04
N THR A 695 -11.11 -7.73 -28.87
CA THR A 695 -10.62 -6.82 -27.82
C THR A 695 -9.97 -7.65 -26.70
N LEU A 696 -8.69 -7.38 -26.44
CA LEU A 696 -7.91 -8.01 -25.37
C LEU A 696 -8.24 -7.41 -24.00
N SER A 697 -7.76 -8.04 -22.92
CA SER A 697 -8.02 -7.58 -21.54
C SER A 697 -7.46 -6.20 -21.21
N ASP A 698 -6.50 -5.69 -21.99
CA ASP A 698 -5.94 -4.33 -21.86
C ASP A 698 -6.73 -3.28 -22.66
N GLN A 699 -7.91 -3.65 -23.17
CA GLN A 699 -8.77 -2.84 -24.02
C GLN A 699 -8.19 -2.51 -25.41
N SER A 700 -7.11 -3.17 -25.84
CA SER A 700 -6.64 -3.05 -27.22
C SER A 700 -7.44 -3.96 -28.17
N THR A 701 -7.89 -3.39 -29.28
CA THR A 701 -8.71 -4.07 -30.30
C THR A 701 -7.88 -4.34 -31.56
N TYR A 702 -8.05 -5.53 -32.13
CA TYR A 702 -7.38 -5.97 -33.35
C TYR A 702 -8.39 -6.59 -34.31
N ASN A 703 -8.19 -6.38 -35.61
CA ASN A 703 -8.96 -7.06 -36.64
C ASN A 703 -8.61 -8.55 -36.64
N ALA A 704 -9.64 -9.39 -36.76
CA ALA A 704 -9.52 -10.83 -36.68
C ALA A 704 -9.85 -11.48 -38.03
N LYS A 705 -9.01 -12.42 -38.44
CA LYS A 705 -9.24 -13.27 -39.63
C LYS A 705 -9.69 -14.65 -39.18
N VAL A 706 -10.68 -15.21 -39.86
CA VAL A 706 -11.10 -16.60 -39.64
C VAL A 706 -10.03 -17.53 -40.23
N VAL A 707 -9.39 -18.34 -39.38
CA VAL A 707 -8.46 -19.40 -39.83
C VAL A 707 -9.24 -20.60 -40.34
N GLY A 708 -10.34 -20.92 -39.66
CA GLY A 708 -11.31 -21.94 -40.04
C GLY A 708 -12.29 -22.23 -38.90
N PHE A 709 -13.24 -23.11 -39.14
CA PHE A 709 -14.27 -23.47 -38.15
C PHE A 709 -14.83 -24.87 -38.38
N ASP A 710 -15.51 -25.39 -37.36
CA ASP A 710 -16.33 -26.59 -37.41
C ASP A 710 -17.76 -26.23 -36.99
N GLN A 711 -18.65 -26.10 -37.98
CA GLN A 711 -20.06 -25.78 -37.76
C GLN A 711 -20.83 -26.91 -37.05
N ASP A 712 -20.37 -28.16 -37.17
CA ASP A 712 -21.05 -29.31 -36.57
C ASP A 712 -20.75 -29.42 -35.08
N LYS A 713 -19.56 -28.99 -34.64
CA LYS A 713 -19.16 -28.97 -33.23
C LYS A 713 -19.18 -27.58 -32.61
N ASP A 714 -19.58 -26.55 -33.36
CA ASP A 714 -19.68 -25.16 -32.92
C ASP A 714 -18.35 -24.58 -32.41
N VAL A 715 -17.24 -24.87 -33.08
CA VAL A 715 -15.89 -24.36 -32.73
C VAL A 715 -15.35 -23.50 -33.87
N ALA A 716 -14.75 -22.36 -33.57
CA ALA A 716 -14.08 -21.51 -34.54
C ALA A 716 -12.70 -21.08 -34.05
N LEU A 717 -11.78 -20.93 -35.01
CA LEU A 717 -10.42 -20.45 -34.79
C LEU A 717 -10.22 -19.14 -35.56
N LEU A 718 -9.88 -18.09 -34.83
CA LEU A 718 -9.53 -16.79 -35.38
C LEU A 718 -8.03 -16.54 -35.22
N ARG A 719 -7.50 -15.59 -35.99
CA ARG A 719 -6.14 -15.08 -35.86
C ARG A 719 -6.12 -13.57 -35.82
N ILE A 720 -5.37 -13.02 -34.88
CA ILE A 720 -5.12 -11.58 -34.72
C ILE A 720 -3.62 -11.27 -34.80
N GLU A 721 -3.30 -10.05 -35.21
CA GLU A 721 -1.92 -9.53 -35.25
C GLU A 721 -1.68 -8.61 -34.05
N ALA A 722 -1.30 -9.20 -32.91
CA ALA A 722 -1.03 -8.46 -31.67
C ALA A 722 0.41 -8.73 -31.14
N PRO A 723 1.01 -7.79 -30.39
CA PRO A 723 2.30 -8.00 -29.72
C PRO A 723 2.29 -9.23 -28.79
N LYS A 724 3.35 -10.06 -28.87
CA LYS A 724 3.43 -11.33 -28.12
C LYS A 724 3.40 -11.17 -26.59
N ASP A 725 3.79 -10.01 -26.07
CA ASP A 725 3.73 -9.66 -24.65
C ASP A 725 2.29 -9.40 -24.16
N LYS A 726 1.39 -9.00 -25.06
CA LYS A 726 -0.04 -8.78 -24.77
C LYS A 726 -0.88 -10.05 -24.81
N LEU A 727 -0.47 -11.05 -25.59
CA LEU A 727 -1.17 -12.33 -25.70
C LEU A 727 -0.90 -13.20 -24.48
N LYS A 728 -1.90 -13.60 -23.70
CA LYS A 728 -1.73 -14.56 -22.60
C LYS A 728 -2.48 -15.86 -22.89
N PRO A 729 -1.80 -16.91 -23.38
CA PRO A 729 -2.44 -18.19 -23.66
C PRO A 729 -3.11 -18.77 -22.43
N ILE A 730 -4.30 -19.34 -22.60
CA ILE A 730 -4.99 -20.04 -21.52
C ILE A 730 -4.32 -21.39 -21.21
N PRO A 731 -4.17 -21.80 -19.94
CA PRO A 731 -3.64 -23.13 -19.62
C PRO A 731 -4.59 -24.21 -20.13
N VAL A 732 -4.14 -25.04 -21.08
CA VAL A 732 -4.95 -26.13 -21.65
C VAL A 732 -4.91 -27.35 -20.74
N GLY A 733 -6.09 -27.84 -20.31
CA GLY A 733 -6.25 -29.03 -19.47
C GLY A 733 -6.61 -30.29 -20.27
N VAL A 734 -7.29 -31.21 -19.61
CA VAL A 734 -7.79 -32.48 -20.20
C VAL A 734 -9.24 -32.71 -19.76
N SER A 735 -10.07 -33.23 -20.66
CA SER A 735 -11.48 -33.53 -20.37
C SER A 735 -11.78 -35.03 -20.14
N ALA A 736 -10.85 -35.92 -20.49
CA ALA A 736 -11.04 -37.36 -20.41
C ALA A 736 -11.23 -37.93 -18.99
N ASN A 737 -10.74 -37.24 -17.95
CA ASN A 737 -10.77 -37.69 -16.55
C ASN A 737 -11.68 -36.83 -15.64
N LEU A 738 -12.60 -36.07 -16.23
CA LEU A 738 -13.56 -35.28 -15.49
C LEU A 738 -14.51 -36.17 -14.68
N LEU A 739 -14.98 -35.65 -13.54
CA LEU A 739 -15.89 -36.33 -12.64
C LEU A 739 -17.11 -35.44 -12.37
N VAL A 740 -18.30 -36.05 -12.37
CA VAL A 740 -19.54 -35.38 -11.95
C VAL A 740 -19.38 -34.92 -10.49
N GLY A 741 -19.71 -33.66 -10.22
CA GLY A 741 -19.54 -32.98 -8.94
C GLY A 741 -18.27 -32.13 -8.82
N GLN A 742 -17.34 -32.17 -9.78
CA GLN A 742 -16.19 -31.26 -9.81
C GLN A 742 -16.64 -29.81 -10.01
N LYS A 743 -16.03 -28.87 -9.28
CA LYS A 743 -16.27 -27.43 -9.46
C LYS A 743 -15.76 -26.95 -10.81
N VAL A 744 -16.53 -26.09 -11.45
CA VAL A 744 -16.19 -25.47 -12.73
C VAL A 744 -16.49 -23.98 -12.73
N TYR A 745 -15.78 -23.26 -13.59
CA TYR A 745 -15.78 -21.80 -13.66
C TYR A 745 -15.87 -21.37 -15.11
N ALA A 746 -16.95 -20.68 -15.49
CA ALA A 746 -17.13 -20.14 -16.82
C ALA A 746 -16.81 -18.64 -16.81
N ILE A 747 -15.81 -18.24 -17.60
CA ILE A 747 -15.40 -16.83 -17.72
C ILE A 747 -15.85 -16.29 -19.07
N GLY A 748 -16.36 -15.06 -19.07
CA GLY A 748 -16.71 -14.32 -20.28
C GLY A 748 -16.25 -12.87 -20.21
N ASN A 749 -16.31 -12.17 -21.33
CA ASN A 749 -16.12 -10.72 -21.44
C ASN A 749 -17.32 -10.12 -22.21
N PRO A 750 -18.53 -10.12 -21.64
CA PRO A 750 -19.68 -9.53 -22.31
C PRO A 750 -19.51 -8.02 -22.48
N PHE A 751 -19.78 -7.52 -23.68
CA PHE A 751 -19.80 -6.09 -24.02
C PHE A 751 -18.44 -5.36 -23.97
N GLY A 752 -17.33 -6.06 -23.71
CA GLY A 752 -15.98 -5.48 -23.72
C GLY A 752 -15.69 -4.49 -22.58
N LEU A 753 -16.60 -4.34 -21.60
CA LEU A 753 -16.47 -3.39 -20.49
C LEU A 753 -15.94 -4.04 -19.21
N ASP A 754 -16.32 -5.30 -18.93
CA ASP A 754 -15.89 -6.07 -17.76
C ASP A 754 -16.06 -7.58 -17.99
N HIS A 755 -15.18 -8.38 -17.36
CA HIS A 755 -15.27 -9.84 -17.40
C HIS A 755 -16.31 -10.38 -16.40
N THR A 756 -17.05 -11.41 -16.80
CA THR A 756 -18.00 -12.12 -15.94
C THR A 756 -17.48 -13.47 -15.52
N LEU A 757 -17.77 -13.88 -14.28
CA LEU A 757 -17.52 -15.21 -13.77
C LEU A 757 -18.85 -15.86 -13.34
N THR A 758 -19.11 -17.07 -13.82
CA THR A 758 -20.16 -17.93 -13.27
C THR A 758 -19.53 -19.23 -12.76
N THR A 759 -20.03 -19.71 -11.63
CA THR A 759 -19.50 -20.90 -10.95
C THR A 759 -20.56 -21.98 -10.86
N GLY A 760 -20.15 -23.22 -10.98
CA GLY A 760 -21.04 -24.38 -10.84
C GLY A 760 -20.25 -25.65 -10.61
N VAL A 761 -20.89 -26.78 -10.88
CA VAL A 761 -20.29 -28.11 -10.92
C VAL A 761 -20.56 -28.78 -12.25
N ILE A 762 -19.79 -29.82 -12.55
CA ILE A 762 -20.14 -30.78 -13.59
C ILE A 762 -21.37 -31.56 -13.13
N SER A 763 -22.53 -31.30 -13.73
CA SER A 763 -23.78 -31.98 -13.41
C SER A 763 -24.00 -33.24 -14.27
N GLY A 764 -23.23 -33.39 -15.35
CA GLY A 764 -23.27 -34.56 -16.20
C GLY A 764 -22.10 -34.59 -17.18
N LEU A 765 -21.68 -35.80 -17.54
CA LEU A 765 -20.67 -36.05 -18.56
C LEU A 765 -21.27 -36.97 -19.61
N ARG A 766 -20.64 -37.02 -20.79
CA ARG A 766 -21.07 -37.92 -21.88
C ARG A 766 -22.51 -37.66 -22.32
N ARG A 767 -22.91 -36.39 -22.31
CA ARG A 767 -24.21 -35.94 -22.82
C ARG A 767 -24.13 -35.72 -24.32
N GLU A 768 -25.29 -35.69 -24.94
CA GLU A 768 -25.44 -35.37 -26.35
C GLU A 768 -26.37 -34.16 -26.47
N ILE A 769 -25.98 -33.21 -27.31
CA ILE A 769 -26.76 -32.01 -27.63
C ILE A 769 -26.75 -31.82 -29.15
N SER A 770 -27.73 -31.12 -29.71
CA SER A 770 -27.75 -30.82 -31.15
C SER A 770 -27.04 -29.50 -31.44
N SER A 771 -26.19 -29.48 -32.47
CA SER A 771 -25.60 -28.24 -32.99
C SER A 771 -26.70 -27.27 -33.42
N ALA A 772 -26.63 -26.04 -32.94
CA ALA A 772 -27.55 -24.97 -33.34
C ALA A 772 -27.43 -24.61 -34.83
N ALA A 773 -26.29 -24.88 -35.47
CA ALA A 773 -26.05 -24.55 -36.87
C ALA A 773 -26.52 -25.64 -37.83
N THR A 774 -26.30 -26.92 -37.50
CA THR A 774 -26.51 -28.04 -38.43
C THR A 774 -27.46 -29.12 -37.92
N GLY A 775 -27.90 -29.05 -36.66
CA GLY A 775 -28.73 -30.07 -36.03
C GLY A 775 -28.00 -31.38 -35.73
N ARG A 776 -26.73 -31.53 -36.12
CA ARG A 776 -25.94 -32.74 -35.85
C ARG A 776 -25.67 -32.92 -34.36
N PRO A 777 -25.61 -34.17 -33.86
CA PRO A 777 -25.27 -34.44 -32.47
C PRO A 777 -23.81 -34.07 -32.15
N ILE A 778 -23.65 -33.26 -31.11
CA ILE A 778 -22.39 -33.00 -30.42
C ILE A 778 -22.34 -33.94 -29.22
N GLN A 779 -21.44 -34.91 -29.31
CA GLN A 779 -21.27 -35.95 -28.30
C GLN A 779 -20.27 -35.54 -27.24
N ASP A 780 -20.36 -36.25 -26.13
CA ASP A 780 -19.47 -36.15 -24.99
C ASP A 780 -19.40 -34.78 -24.32
N VAL A 781 -20.43 -33.95 -24.50
CA VAL A 781 -20.44 -32.60 -23.92
C VAL A 781 -20.48 -32.62 -22.40
N ILE A 782 -19.85 -31.61 -21.81
CA ILE A 782 -19.84 -31.37 -20.38
C ILE A 782 -21.12 -30.61 -20.04
N GLN A 783 -21.94 -31.19 -19.17
CA GLN A 783 -23.11 -30.51 -18.63
C GLN A 783 -22.73 -29.88 -17.29
N THR A 784 -23.09 -28.61 -17.10
CA THR A 784 -22.83 -27.86 -15.87
C THR A 784 -24.06 -27.06 -15.44
N ASP A 785 -24.18 -26.78 -14.14
CA ASP A 785 -25.14 -25.81 -13.61
C ASP A 785 -24.56 -24.38 -13.51
N ALA A 786 -23.29 -24.17 -13.89
CA ALA A 786 -22.73 -22.84 -14.06
C ALA A 786 -23.53 -22.10 -15.13
N ALA A 787 -23.94 -20.87 -14.83
CA ALA A 787 -24.77 -20.11 -15.75
C ALA A 787 -24.01 -19.81 -17.06
N ILE A 788 -24.47 -20.39 -18.17
CA ILE A 788 -23.98 -20.12 -19.52
C ILE A 788 -25.04 -19.29 -20.25
N ASN A 789 -24.70 -18.05 -20.59
CA ASN A 789 -25.61 -17.07 -21.19
C ASN A 789 -24.93 -16.35 -22.38
N PRO A 790 -25.68 -15.61 -23.21
CA PRO A 790 -25.09 -14.67 -24.18
C PRO A 790 -24.15 -13.71 -23.43
N GLY A 791 -22.84 -13.87 -23.62
CA GLY A 791 -21.83 -13.12 -22.88
C GLY A 791 -20.59 -13.92 -22.46
N ASN A 792 -20.77 -15.14 -21.95
CA ASN A 792 -19.66 -16.08 -21.69
C ASN A 792 -19.61 -17.25 -22.69
N SER A 793 -20.59 -17.34 -23.59
CA SER A 793 -20.57 -18.24 -24.76
C SER A 793 -19.35 -17.93 -25.64
N GLY A 794 -18.65 -18.98 -26.06
CA GLY A 794 -17.35 -18.91 -26.72
C GLY A 794 -16.16 -18.72 -25.78
N GLY A 795 -16.40 -18.34 -24.52
CA GLY A 795 -15.39 -18.24 -23.47
C GLY A 795 -15.04 -19.61 -22.87
N PRO A 796 -14.00 -19.66 -22.01
CA PRO A 796 -13.51 -20.91 -21.44
C PRO A 796 -14.38 -21.43 -20.28
N LEU A 797 -14.51 -22.74 -20.18
CA LEU A 797 -14.88 -23.48 -18.97
C LEU A 797 -13.62 -24.02 -18.32
N LEU A 798 -13.38 -23.68 -17.05
CA LEU A 798 -12.18 -24.03 -16.29
C LEU A 798 -12.49 -24.98 -15.14
N ASP A 799 -11.54 -25.87 -14.82
CA ASP A 799 -11.55 -26.65 -13.57
C ASP A 799 -11.03 -25.83 -12.37
N SER A 800 -11.00 -26.44 -11.18
CA SER A 800 -10.51 -25.78 -9.96
C SER A 800 -9.02 -25.40 -9.97
N SER A 801 -8.23 -25.89 -10.92
CA SER A 801 -6.83 -25.48 -11.11
C SER A 801 -6.68 -24.27 -12.04
N GLY A 802 -7.76 -23.82 -12.69
CA GLY A 802 -7.73 -22.80 -13.72
C GLY A 802 -7.35 -23.34 -15.10
N SER A 803 -7.37 -24.67 -15.29
CA SER A 803 -7.08 -25.29 -16.58
C SER A 803 -8.35 -25.38 -17.44
N LEU A 804 -8.22 -25.12 -18.74
CA LEU A 804 -9.30 -25.21 -19.72
C LEU A 804 -9.78 -26.66 -19.86
N ILE A 805 -11.05 -26.90 -19.61
CA ILE A 805 -11.72 -28.20 -19.77
C ILE A 805 -12.80 -28.20 -20.85
N GLY A 806 -13.21 -27.02 -21.33
CA GLY A 806 -14.10 -26.92 -22.49
C GLY A 806 -14.40 -25.49 -22.93
N ILE A 807 -15.15 -25.35 -24.02
CA ILE A 807 -15.69 -24.07 -24.52
C ILE A 807 -17.17 -23.99 -24.16
N ASN A 808 -17.58 -22.92 -23.48
CA ASN A 808 -18.98 -22.68 -23.12
C ASN A 808 -19.84 -22.52 -24.38
N THR A 809 -20.86 -23.37 -24.57
CA THR A 809 -21.81 -23.25 -25.68
C THR A 809 -23.24 -23.27 -25.13
N ALA A 810 -24.04 -22.27 -25.50
CA ALA A 810 -25.42 -22.15 -25.04
C ALA A 810 -26.33 -23.02 -25.91
N ILE A 811 -26.79 -24.17 -25.40
CA ILE A 811 -27.74 -25.01 -26.12
C ILE A 811 -29.09 -25.03 -25.40
N TYR A 812 -30.01 -24.27 -26.00
CA TYR A 812 -31.47 -24.29 -25.85
C TYR A 812 -32.05 -23.80 -24.51
N SER A 813 -32.36 -22.49 -24.47
CA SER A 813 -33.40 -21.91 -23.62
C SER A 813 -34.33 -21.05 -24.52
N PRO A 814 -35.64 -21.33 -24.59
CA PRO A 814 -36.60 -20.52 -25.36
C PRO A 814 -36.65 -19.04 -24.96
N SER A 815 -36.13 -18.70 -23.76
CA SER A 815 -36.17 -17.37 -23.17
C SER A 815 -34.81 -16.63 -23.17
N GLY A 816 -33.73 -17.27 -23.61
CA GLY A 816 -32.38 -16.68 -23.57
C GLY A 816 -31.76 -16.54 -22.17
N ALA A 817 -32.47 -16.96 -21.11
CA ALA A 817 -31.97 -17.01 -19.74
C ALA A 817 -31.58 -18.45 -19.35
N SER A 818 -30.49 -18.60 -18.57
CA SER A 818 -30.06 -19.89 -18.00
C SER A 818 -31.15 -20.50 -17.11
N SER A 819 -31.54 -21.74 -17.42
CA SER A 819 -32.45 -22.57 -16.62
C SER A 819 -31.72 -23.42 -15.56
N GLY A 820 -30.44 -23.13 -15.29
CA GLY A 820 -29.57 -23.94 -14.43
C GLY A 820 -28.98 -25.16 -15.14
N VAL A 821 -29.05 -25.21 -16.47
CA VAL A 821 -28.41 -26.24 -17.31
C VAL A 821 -27.62 -25.54 -18.43
N GLY A 822 -26.31 -25.64 -18.37
CA GLY A 822 -25.36 -25.18 -19.38
C GLY A 822 -24.56 -26.34 -19.97
N PHE A 823 -24.03 -26.13 -21.18
CA PHE A 823 -23.22 -27.13 -21.88
C PHE A 823 -21.87 -26.55 -22.29
N SER A 824 -20.87 -27.41 -22.41
CA SER A 824 -19.55 -27.05 -22.93
C SER A 824 -18.96 -28.16 -23.78
N ILE A 825 -18.31 -27.76 -24.88
CA ILE A 825 -17.61 -28.68 -25.77
C ILE A 825 -16.28 -29.08 -25.10
N PRO A 826 -15.97 -30.36 -24.92
CA PRO A 826 -14.78 -30.79 -24.17
C PRO A 826 -13.47 -30.35 -24.81
N VAL A 827 -12.49 -29.96 -23.99
CA VAL A 827 -11.18 -29.45 -24.46
C VAL A 827 -10.41 -30.43 -25.33
N ASP A 828 -10.58 -31.75 -25.12
CA ASP A 828 -9.90 -32.75 -25.96
C ASP A 828 -10.46 -32.76 -27.39
N THR A 829 -11.77 -32.53 -27.53
CA THR A 829 -12.42 -32.36 -28.84
C THR A 829 -11.98 -31.04 -29.50
N VAL A 830 -11.95 -29.96 -28.71
CA VAL A 830 -11.51 -28.63 -29.17
C VAL A 830 -10.07 -28.68 -29.67
N SER A 831 -9.16 -29.28 -28.91
CA SER A 831 -7.74 -29.38 -29.26
C SER A 831 -7.55 -30.11 -30.59
N GLY A 832 -8.24 -31.24 -30.79
CA GLY A 832 -8.18 -31.99 -32.06
C GLY A 832 -8.77 -31.24 -33.26
N ILE A 833 -9.73 -30.33 -33.03
CA ILE A 833 -10.27 -29.44 -34.07
C ILE A 833 -9.27 -28.31 -34.35
N VAL A 834 -8.77 -27.63 -33.32
CA VAL A 834 -7.82 -26.52 -33.45
C VAL A 834 -6.54 -27.00 -34.16
N ASP A 835 -6.01 -28.18 -33.84
CA ASP A 835 -4.86 -28.76 -34.52
C ASP A 835 -5.08 -28.93 -36.03
N GLN A 836 -6.28 -29.40 -36.43
CA GLN A 836 -6.64 -29.53 -37.83
C GLN A 836 -6.82 -28.16 -38.50
N LEU A 837 -7.43 -27.20 -37.83
CA LEU A 837 -7.64 -25.84 -38.35
C LEU A 837 -6.30 -25.10 -38.53
N VAL A 838 -5.37 -25.22 -37.58
CA VAL A 838 -4.02 -24.65 -37.70
C VAL A 838 -3.25 -25.31 -38.84
N LYS A 839 -3.36 -26.63 -39.00
CA LYS A 839 -2.56 -27.39 -39.97
C LYS A 839 -3.11 -27.34 -41.40
N PHE A 840 -4.43 -27.39 -41.55
CA PHE A 840 -5.10 -27.58 -42.84
C PHE A 840 -6.08 -26.45 -43.19
N GLY A 841 -6.34 -25.51 -42.28
CA GLY A 841 -7.35 -24.45 -42.46
C GLY A 841 -8.80 -24.95 -42.39
N LYS A 842 -9.03 -26.26 -42.30
CA LYS A 842 -10.36 -26.88 -42.29
C LYS A 842 -10.36 -28.21 -41.56
N VAL A 843 -11.52 -28.60 -41.03
CA VAL A 843 -11.73 -29.93 -40.43
C VAL A 843 -12.09 -30.92 -41.53
N THR A 844 -11.33 -32.00 -41.65
CA THR A 844 -11.59 -33.06 -42.64
C THR A 844 -12.38 -34.20 -42.01
N ARG A 845 -13.63 -34.41 -42.45
CA ARG A 845 -14.50 -35.50 -41.97
C ARG A 845 -14.81 -36.52 -43.05
N PRO A 846 -14.90 -37.82 -42.72
CA PRO A 846 -15.36 -38.84 -43.64
C PRO A 846 -16.87 -38.72 -43.87
N ILE A 847 -17.31 -38.86 -45.12
CA ILE A 847 -18.73 -38.80 -45.50
C ILE A 847 -19.15 -40.00 -46.35
N LEU A 848 -20.44 -40.34 -46.28
CA LEU A 848 -21.10 -41.18 -47.29
C LEU A 848 -21.51 -40.37 -48.54
N GLY A 849 -21.73 -39.06 -48.38
CA GLY A 849 -22.14 -38.19 -49.49
C GLY A 849 -23.59 -38.37 -49.94
N ILE A 850 -24.51 -38.54 -48.98
CA ILE A 850 -25.95 -38.62 -49.22
C ILE A 850 -26.67 -37.38 -48.67
N LYS A 851 -27.82 -37.04 -49.24
CA LYS A 851 -28.87 -36.28 -48.55
C LYS A 851 -29.96 -37.26 -48.12
N PHE A 852 -30.50 -37.07 -46.93
CA PHE A 852 -31.50 -37.97 -46.38
C PHE A 852 -32.68 -37.22 -45.78
N ALA A 853 -33.81 -37.90 -45.64
CA ALA A 853 -35.05 -37.30 -45.20
C ALA A 853 -34.99 -36.97 -43.69
N PRO A 854 -35.66 -35.89 -43.24
CA PRO A 854 -35.84 -35.64 -41.81
C PRO A 854 -36.49 -36.85 -41.12
N ASP A 855 -35.99 -37.23 -39.95
CA ASP A 855 -36.42 -38.44 -39.23
C ASP A 855 -37.94 -38.49 -39.03
N GLN A 856 -38.57 -37.34 -38.73
CA GLN A 856 -40.01 -37.21 -38.56
C GLN A 856 -40.81 -37.59 -39.83
N SER A 857 -40.28 -37.30 -41.01
CA SER A 857 -40.92 -37.68 -42.28
C SER A 857 -40.79 -39.17 -42.55
N VAL A 858 -39.71 -39.81 -42.10
CA VAL A 858 -39.51 -41.26 -42.23
C VAL A 858 -40.42 -42.03 -41.27
N GLU A 859 -40.57 -41.54 -40.04
CA GLU A 859 -41.48 -42.11 -39.03
C GLU A 859 -42.95 -42.03 -39.47
N GLN A 860 -43.37 -40.91 -40.08
CA GLN A 860 -44.71 -40.76 -40.67
C GLN A 860 -45.00 -41.76 -41.80
N LEU A 861 -43.96 -42.27 -42.46
CA LEU A 861 -44.07 -43.33 -43.48
C LEU A 861 -44.08 -44.74 -42.86
N GLY A 862 -43.99 -44.87 -41.53
CA GLY A 862 -43.96 -46.14 -40.81
C GLY A 862 -42.63 -46.89 -40.96
N LEU A 863 -41.56 -46.20 -41.35
CA LEU A 863 -40.25 -46.77 -41.64
C LEU A 863 -39.26 -46.48 -40.49
N SER A 864 -38.24 -47.32 -40.33
CA SER A 864 -37.18 -47.15 -39.35
C SER A 864 -35.82 -47.21 -40.03
N GLY A 865 -35.01 -46.16 -39.88
CA GLY A 865 -33.72 -45.99 -40.55
C GLY A 865 -33.62 -44.64 -41.27
N VAL A 866 -32.52 -44.44 -42.00
CA VAL A 866 -32.25 -43.17 -42.72
C VAL A 866 -32.60 -43.32 -44.19
N LEU A 867 -33.70 -42.68 -44.63
CA LEU A 867 -34.15 -42.70 -46.02
C LEU A 867 -33.27 -41.80 -46.90
N VAL A 868 -32.60 -42.37 -47.90
CA VAL A 868 -31.76 -41.64 -48.85
C VAL A 868 -32.65 -40.85 -49.82
N LEU A 869 -32.59 -39.51 -49.73
CA LEU A 869 -33.25 -38.60 -50.66
C LEU A 869 -32.43 -38.37 -51.93
N ASP A 870 -31.11 -38.25 -51.77
CA ASP A 870 -30.18 -37.99 -52.85
C ASP A 870 -28.85 -38.70 -52.58
N ALA A 871 -28.25 -39.23 -53.63
CA ALA A 871 -26.94 -39.87 -53.61
C ALA A 871 -26.27 -39.53 -54.95
N PRO A 872 -25.58 -38.38 -55.05
CA PRO A 872 -24.92 -37.95 -56.27
C PRO A 872 -23.99 -39.03 -56.83
N ALA A 873 -23.95 -39.21 -58.15
CA ALA A 873 -23.20 -40.32 -58.76
C ALA A 873 -21.68 -40.27 -58.48
N ASP A 874 -21.16 -39.08 -58.22
CA ASP A 874 -19.76 -38.80 -57.84
C ASP A 874 -19.50 -38.92 -56.33
N SER A 875 -20.55 -39.04 -55.51
CA SER A 875 -20.42 -39.26 -54.07
C SER A 875 -19.97 -40.68 -53.73
N PRO A 876 -19.36 -40.92 -52.55
CA PRO A 876 -19.02 -42.27 -52.08
C PRO A 876 -20.17 -43.26 -52.11
N ALA A 877 -21.34 -42.87 -51.64
CA ALA A 877 -22.56 -43.68 -51.63
C ALA A 877 -23.09 -43.94 -53.05
N GLY A 878 -23.08 -42.94 -53.92
CA GLY A 878 -23.49 -43.09 -55.32
C GLY A 878 -22.57 -44.04 -56.09
N LYS A 879 -21.25 -43.89 -55.94
CA LYS A 879 -20.23 -44.81 -56.51
C LYS A 879 -20.41 -46.25 -56.03
N ALA A 880 -20.85 -46.42 -54.78
CA ALA A 880 -21.13 -47.73 -54.18
C ALA A 880 -22.52 -48.30 -54.55
N GLY A 881 -23.36 -47.53 -55.25
CA GLY A 881 -24.65 -48.00 -55.77
C GLY A 881 -25.84 -47.80 -54.82
N LEU A 882 -25.77 -46.86 -53.87
CA LEU A 882 -26.95 -46.47 -53.07
C LEU A 882 -27.98 -45.76 -53.96
N GLN A 883 -29.25 -46.14 -53.82
CA GLN A 883 -30.33 -45.63 -54.65
C GLN A 883 -31.04 -44.44 -53.96
N PRO A 884 -31.17 -43.28 -54.63
CA PRO A 884 -31.91 -42.15 -54.09
C PRO A 884 -33.42 -42.31 -54.27
N THR A 885 -34.19 -41.60 -53.45
CA THR A 885 -35.65 -41.47 -53.60
C THR A 885 -35.98 -40.68 -54.85
N LYS A 886 -36.84 -41.21 -55.72
CA LYS A 886 -37.20 -40.61 -57.01
C LYS A 886 -38.70 -40.38 -57.12
N ARG A 887 -39.11 -39.55 -58.08
CA ARG A 887 -40.51 -39.44 -58.48
C ARG A 887 -40.74 -40.18 -59.79
N ASP A 888 -41.81 -40.95 -59.87
CA ASP A 888 -42.25 -41.56 -61.12
C ASP A 888 -42.85 -40.50 -62.08
N PRO A 889 -43.11 -40.83 -63.35
CA PRO A 889 -43.71 -39.90 -64.33
C PRO A 889 -45.10 -39.37 -63.93
N TYR A 890 -45.77 -40.00 -62.96
CA TYR A 890 -47.06 -39.60 -62.42
C TYR A 890 -46.94 -38.80 -61.11
N GLY A 891 -45.71 -38.45 -60.71
CA GLY A 891 -45.42 -37.68 -59.50
C GLY A 891 -45.44 -38.49 -58.20
N ARG A 892 -45.60 -39.82 -58.25
CA ARG A 892 -45.58 -40.69 -57.06
C ARG A 892 -44.15 -40.89 -56.59
N LEU A 893 -43.96 -40.87 -55.27
CA LEU A 893 -42.65 -41.04 -54.64
C LEU A 893 -42.27 -42.53 -54.65
N ILE A 894 -41.14 -42.87 -55.27
CA ILE A 894 -40.48 -44.17 -55.17
C ILE A 894 -39.37 -44.03 -54.15
N LEU A 895 -39.52 -44.67 -53.00
CA LEU A 895 -38.54 -44.62 -51.91
C LEU A 895 -37.21 -45.23 -52.38
N GLY A 896 -36.12 -44.52 -52.07
CA GLY A 896 -34.76 -45.02 -52.25
C GLY A 896 -34.35 -45.98 -51.15
N ASP A 897 -33.06 -46.21 -51.03
CA ASP A 897 -32.49 -47.04 -49.98
C ASP A 897 -32.75 -46.44 -48.60
N ILE A 898 -33.11 -47.29 -47.63
CA ILE A 898 -33.22 -46.91 -46.22
C ILE A 898 -32.07 -47.54 -45.46
N ILE A 899 -31.14 -46.74 -44.94
CA ILE A 899 -29.99 -47.24 -44.18
C ILE A 899 -30.46 -47.70 -42.80
N THR A 900 -30.24 -48.98 -42.51
CA THR A 900 -30.66 -49.64 -41.27
C THR A 900 -29.50 -50.05 -40.36
N SER A 901 -28.27 -50.18 -40.89
CA SER A 901 -27.06 -50.30 -40.08
C SER A 901 -25.80 -49.87 -40.84
N VAL A 902 -24.74 -49.50 -40.11
CA VAL A 902 -23.40 -49.26 -40.66
C VAL A 902 -22.37 -50.00 -39.79
N ASN A 903 -21.51 -50.83 -40.38
CA ASN A 903 -20.57 -51.72 -39.69
C ASN A 903 -21.23 -52.56 -38.59
N GLY A 904 -22.46 -53.03 -38.83
CA GLY A 904 -23.25 -53.82 -37.87
C GLY A 904 -23.84 -53.02 -36.70
N LYS A 905 -23.60 -51.70 -36.62
CA LYS A 905 -24.26 -50.80 -35.67
C LYS A 905 -25.59 -50.33 -36.26
N LYS A 906 -26.69 -50.58 -35.55
CA LYS A 906 -28.04 -50.21 -35.97
C LYS A 906 -28.15 -48.69 -36.18
N VAL A 907 -28.82 -48.29 -37.26
CA VAL A 907 -29.13 -46.90 -37.62
C VAL A 907 -30.64 -46.76 -37.62
N THR A 908 -31.18 -45.92 -36.74
CA THR A 908 -32.62 -45.63 -36.68
C THR A 908 -32.94 -44.19 -37.04
N THR A 909 -31.98 -43.28 -36.86
CA THR A 909 -32.11 -41.83 -37.09
C THR A 909 -30.90 -41.29 -37.83
N GLY A 910 -31.00 -40.09 -38.38
CA GLY A 910 -29.86 -39.36 -38.94
C GLY A 910 -28.72 -39.18 -37.94
N SER A 911 -29.04 -38.98 -36.66
CA SER A 911 -28.07 -38.84 -35.57
C SER A 911 -27.25 -40.12 -35.35
N ASP A 912 -27.87 -41.31 -35.44
CA ASP A 912 -27.16 -42.58 -35.37
C ASP A 912 -26.13 -42.72 -36.49
N LEU A 913 -26.52 -42.30 -37.70
CA LEU A 913 -25.64 -42.36 -38.86
C LEU A 913 -24.42 -41.46 -38.66
N TYR A 914 -24.62 -40.22 -38.21
CA TYR A 914 -23.52 -39.30 -37.91
C TYR A 914 -22.60 -39.83 -36.81
N ARG A 915 -23.15 -40.41 -35.73
CA ARG A 915 -22.37 -41.02 -34.65
C ARG A 915 -21.45 -42.13 -35.13
N ILE A 916 -21.92 -42.96 -36.05
CA ILE A 916 -21.10 -44.06 -36.58
C ILE A 916 -20.00 -43.52 -37.48
N LEU A 917 -20.29 -42.52 -38.31
CA LEU A 917 -19.32 -41.93 -39.23
C LEU A 917 -18.25 -41.09 -38.52
N ASP A 918 -18.59 -40.40 -37.42
CA ASP A 918 -17.63 -39.64 -36.59
C ASP A 918 -16.55 -40.55 -35.95
N GLN A 919 -16.76 -41.87 -35.92
CA GLN A 919 -15.78 -42.87 -35.43
C GLN A 919 -14.90 -43.45 -36.54
N CYS A 920 -15.13 -43.08 -37.79
CA CYS A 920 -14.37 -43.53 -38.95
C CYS A 920 -13.33 -42.49 -39.37
N LYS A 921 -12.44 -42.88 -40.28
CA LYS A 921 -11.45 -42.01 -40.92
C LYS A 921 -11.72 -41.92 -42.42
N VAL A 922 -11.25 -40.82 -43.04
CA VAL A 922 -11.24 -40.71 -44.50
C VAL A 922 -10.41 -41.86 -45.07
N GLY A 923 -10.98 -42.59 -46.03
CA GLY A 923 -10.40 -43.81 -46.61
C GLY A 923 -10.90 -45.11 -45.99
N ASP A 924 -11.62 -45.08 -44.87
CA ASP A 924 -12.18 -46.29 -44.27
C ASP A 924 -13.24 -46.93 -45.17
N LYS A 925 -13.23 -48.26 -45.24
CA LYS A 925 -14.29 -49.05 -45.87
C LYS A 925 -15.34 -49.40 -44.82
N VAL A 926 -16.57 -48.92 -45.01
CA VAL A 926 -17.71 -49.24 -44.14
C VAL A 926 -18.74 -50.11 -44.87
N ILE A 927 -19.40 -51.00 -44.13
CA ILE A 927 -20.49 -51.83 -44.65
C ILE A 927 -21.82 -51.19 -44.27
N VAL A 928 -22.56 -50.69 -45.25
CA VAL A 928 -23.87 -50.06 -45.07
C VAL A 928 -24.95 -51.09 -45.38
N GLU A 929 -25.78 -51.46 -44.40
CA GLU A 929 -26.97 -52.30 -44.62
C GLU A 929 -28.17 -51.40 -44.95
N VAL A 930 -28.77 -51.62 -46.12
CA VAL A 930 -29.93 -50.87 -46.60
C VAL A 930 -31.14 -51.78 -46.77
N LEU A 931 -32.33 -51.24 -46.55
CA LEU A 931 -33.61 -51.82 -46.97
C LEU A 931 -33.98 -51.18 -48.32
N ARG A 932 -34.05 -52.01 -49.36
CA ARG A 932 -34.40 -51.63 -50.73
C ARG A 932 -35.64 -52.40 -51.13
N GLY A 933 -36.78 -51.72 -51.20
CA GLY A 933 -38.09 -52.39 -51.25
C GLY A 933 -38.26 -53.26 -49.99
N ASP A 934 -38.48 -54.56 -50.17
CA ASP A 934 -38.67 -55.53 -49.08
C ASP A 934 -37.41 -56.36 -48.75
N HIS A 935 -36.27 -56.06 -49.38
CA HIS A 935 -35.03 -56.82 -49.22
C HIS A 935 -33.92 -56.02 -48.54
N LYS A 936 -33.12 -56.71 -47.72
CA LYS A 936 -31.92 -56.15 -47.10
C LYS A 936 -30.69 -56.43 -47.95
N GLU A 937 -29.90 -55.41 -48.22
CA GLU A 937 -28.63 -55.50 -48.93
C GLU A 937 -27.49 -54.90 -48.10
N LYS A 938 -26.28 -55.45 -48.23
CA LYS A 938 -25.06 -54.92 -47.60
C LYS A 938 -24.14 -54.35 -48.67
N ILE A 939 -23.91 -53.05 -48.60
CA ILE A 939 -23.14 -52.30 -49.60
C ILE A 939 -21.84 -51.81 -48.97
N PRO A 940 -20.66 -52.20 -49.49
CA PRO A 940 -19.39 -51.64 -49.06
C PRO A 940 -19.19 -50.24 -49.65
N VAL A 941 -18.98 -49.24 -48.78
CA VAL A 941 -18.74 -47.85 -49.16
C VAL A 941 -17.36 -47.42 -48.65
N PHE A 942 -16.53 -46.83 -49.50
CA PHE A 942 -15.26 -46.20 -49.09
C PHE A 942 -15.52 -44.75 -48.75
N LEU A 943 -15.27 -44.32 -47.52
CA LEU A 943 -15.53 -42.96 -47.08
C LEU A 943 -14.51 -41.99 -47.69
N GLU A 944 -14.99 -40.93 -48.33
CA GLU A 944 -14.15 -39.84 -48.83
C GLU A 944 -14.30 -38.61 -47.93
N SER A 945 -13.41 -37.63 -48.07
CA SER A 945 -13.56 -36.33 -47.40
C SER A 945 -14.73 -35.56 -48.00
N LYS A 946 -15.46 -34.78 -47.19
CA LYS A 946 -16.47 -33.84 -47.71
C LYS A 946 -15.86 -32.90 -48.76
N PRO A 947 -16.43 -32.80 -49.98
CA PRO A 947 -16.00 -31.80 -50.97
C PRO A 947 -16.17 -30.38 -50.43
N ASP A 948 -15.34 -29.45 -50.91
CA ASP A 948 -15.45 -28.04 -50.54
C ASP A 948 -16.80 -27.49 -51.05
N GLU A 949 -17.58 -26.90 -50.15
CA GLU A 949 -18.68 -26.01 -50.56
C GLU A 949 -18.01 -24.70 -51.02
N THR A 950 -17.82 -24.56 -52.33
CA THR A 950 -17.34 -23.33 -52.96
C THR A 950 -18.36 -22.21 -52.87
#